data_AF-U7QBB4-F1
#
_entry.id   AF-U7QBB4-F1
#
_cell.length_a   1.000
_cell.length_b   1.000
_cell.length_c   1.000
_cell.angle_alpha   90.00
_cell.angle_beta   90.00
_cell.angle_gamma   90.00
#
_symmetry.space_group_name_H-M   'P 1'
#
loop_
_entity.id
_entity.type
_entity.pdbx_description
1 polymer ?
#
loop_
_entity_poly.entity_id
_entity_poly.type
_entity_poly.pdbx_seq_one_letter_code
_entity_poly.pdbx_strand_id
1 'polypeptide(L)'
;MINETIQVVERGLLPEKDYVSPGLVVVQPDQYFPNMVVGDPEKCLWPYLRRSIPHNWYVDQRQPTVGFLSRDEAHIVYNTGLKFKNKQALEIGCWMGWSACHLALAGVNLDVIDPLLERSDFYESVTTSLRNAGVLDQINLVAGYSPKQVEELANQFKRKWSLIFIDGDHEAPGPLEDAMTCEKYAEDDAIILFHDLASPDVAQGLDYLRDQGWNTMVYQTMQIMGVAWRGNVKPVMHQPDIRVNWQLPAHLQGYTISNLSQDFSANEFREILKIVRPYTLLSEERLFSLYSLAKQVCLEDIPGNFVECGAYKGGASALIAAIIKRYTLRPRLLYAFDTFEGMPDPTDADLHNGIPANQTGFGAGTLDAPIRENLDQVCQLLDVRDIVKPVQGLFNETLPQYKKEIGDIAFLHADGDWYESTMDIFNNLYENVVFGGNIQVDDYGHWEGCKKAIHEFEKLQEESFNLHQIDYTGVWFRKGGDVEDNEVSSYSPTLCVDGVFFQLYNTGIARVWKSILEEWAKSDFAKYIVVLDRGGTAPQIPGIRYRPIPTYSYAATDADKEILQQVCDEEGADLFISTYYTTPISTPSVFMAYDMIPEVLGADFNEPMWREKHNAIRHASAYISISENTASDLVKCFSGISPEQVTVAHCGVSPVFSLNSQADINQFKMKYGITKPYFILVGAGSNYKNAGLFFQAFAQLYSKQGFEIVCTGGSSLWLSTEYRQFTSGCVVHPLQLSDEELSIAYSGATALVYPSLYEGFGMPVAEAMACGCPVITCKNSSIPEVAGEAAIYVNETDINAMANALCEVQKPQVRRQLIETGLQQAKKFSWQKMADIVSSALINATLQRLNLREINLIIFPDWTQDEESLGSDLAEVIKSVITHPDSSRMTLLIDNSNISNEEADLALSSIVMNLIMEEELEVADEPNISLIGQLSEIQWSALIPHLQGRIVLEHENQDAIKQTQAENIPTVELDSLNKDK
;
A
#
# COMPACT_ATOMS: atom_id res chain seq x y z
N MET A 1 14.12 5.19 -0.69
CA MET A 1 12.84 5.37 -1.38
C MET A 1 11.70 4.47 -0.88
N ILE A 2 11.73 3.12 -0.95
CA ILE A 2 10.58 2.29 -0.46
C ILE A 2 10.26 2.53 1.04
N ASN A 3 11.29 2.69 1.87
CA ASN A 3 11.13 3.06 3.29
C ASN A 3 10.65 4.51 3.51
N GLU A 4 10.78 5.39 2.52
CA GLU A 4 10.26 6.77 2.57
C GLU A 4 8.82 6.83 2.04
N THR A 5 8.49 6.03 1.02
CA THR A 5 7.14 5.96 0.43
C THR A 5 6.16 5.26 1.37
N ILE A 6 6.57 4.19 2.07
CA ILE A 6 5.76 3.56 3.15
C ILE A 6 5.53 4.56 4.29
N GLN A 7 6.52 5.41 4.61
CA GLN A 7 6.37 6.46 5.62
C GLN A 7 5.45 7.61 5.21
N VAL A 8 5.24 7.86 3.91
CA VAL A 8 4.37 8.93 3.42
C VAL A 8 2.90 8.47 3.39
N VAL A 9 2.63 7.20 3.09
CA VAL A 9 1.25 6.68 3.00
C VAL A 9 0.58 6.57 4.38
N GLU A 10 1.31 6.25 5.46
CA GLU A 10 0.76 6.28 6.83
C GLU A 10 0.62 7.70 7.42
N ARG A 11 1.44 8.66 6.96
CA ARG A 11 1.47 10.05 7.50
C ARG A 11 0.38 10.96 6.94
N GLY A 12 -0.35 10.56 5.90
CA GLY A 12 -1.39 11.38 5.26
C GLY A 12 -2.60 11.76 6.13
N LEU A 13 -2.70 11.22 7.35
CA LEU A 13 -3.73 11.59 8.33
C LEU A 13 -3.24 12.57 9.41
N LEU A 14 -1.93 12.72 9.59
CA LEU A 14 -1.37 13.51 10.68
C LEU A 14 -0.92 14.89 10.18
N PRO A 15 -1.18 15.98 10.94
CA PRO A 15 -0.64 17.29 10.64
C PRO A 15 0.88 17.25 10.39
N GLU A 16 1.39 18.15 9.54
CA GLU A 16 2.83 18.28 9.29
C GLU A 16 3.58 18.41 10.63
N LYS A 17 4.68 17.65 10.81
CA LYS A 17 5.47 17.49 12.05
C LYS A 17 4.87 16.60 13.13
N ASP A 18 3.65 16.09 12.98
CA ASP A 18 3.19 15.01 13.86
C ASP A 18 3.86 13.68 13.48
N TYR A 19 3.92 12.80 14.47
CA TYR A 19 4.43 11.44 14.35
C TYR A 19 3.60 10.51 15.23
N VAL A 20 3.38 9.30 14.76
CA VAL A 20 2.88 8.16 15.54
C VAL A 20 3.73 6.96 15.14
N SER A 21 4.21 6.20 16.12
CA SER A 21 4.94 4.96 15.85
C SER A 21 4.17 4.03 14.89
N PRO A 22 4.82 3.52 13.81
CA PRO A 22 4.24 2.50 12.95
C PRO A 22 3.70 1.31 13.74
N GLY A 23 2.61 0.72 13.25
CA GLY A 23 1.94 -0.42 13.86
C GLY A 23 1.06 -0.10 15.09
N LEU A 24 1.01 1.16 15.55
CA LEU A 24 0.04 1.59 16.56
C LEU A 24 -1.30 1.95 15.92
N VAL A 25 -2.41 1.58 16.57
CA VAL A 25 -3.75 1.99 16.15
C VAL A 25 -3.90 3.49 16.33
N VAL A 26 -4.32 4.19 15.28
CA VAL A 26 -4.47 5.66 15.25
C VAL A 26 -5.89 6.09 15.63
N VAL A 27 -6.01 7.08 16.51
CA VAL A 27 -7.28 7.71 16.90
C VAL A 27 -7.13 9.24 16.89
N GLN A 28 -8.15 9.96 16.37
CA GLN A 28 -8.09 11.41 16.17
C GLN A 28 -9.30 12.12 16.82
N PRO A 29 -9.28 12.36 18.14
CA PRO A 29 -10.36 13.06 18.83
C PRO A 29 -10.27 14.60 18.72
N ASP A 30 -9.41 15.14 17.85
CA ASP A 30 -9.08 16.56 17.69
C ASP A 30 -10.30 17.48 17.64
N GLN A 31 -11.33 17.10 16.89
CA GLN A 31 -12.57 17.87 16.74
C GLN A 31 -13.28 18.15 18.08
N TYR A 32 -13.01 17.35 19.12
CA TYR A 32 -13.58 17.51 20.45
C TYR A 32 -12.76 18.46 21.35
N PHE A 33 -11.58 18.89 20.89
CA PHE A 33 -10.67 19.80 21.59
C PHE A 33 -10.47 21.10 20.78
N PRO A 34 -11.52 21.93 20.60
CA PRO A 34 -11.49 23.07 19.68
C PRO A 34 -10.53 24.20 20.06
N ASN A 35 -9.98 24.18 21.29
CA ASN A 35 -8.98 25.14 21.75
C ASN A 35 -7.54 24.63 21.59
N MET A 36 -7.34 23.39 21.17
CA MET A 36 -6.02 22.82 20.93
C MET A 36 -5.43 23.40 19.65
N VAL A 37 -4.26 24.01 19.76
CA VAL A 37 -3.53 24.63 18.66
C VAL A 37 -2.04 24.28 18.75
N VAL A 38 -1.32 24.40 17.64
CA VAL A 38 0.15 24.30 17.68
C VAL A 38 0.70 25.55 18.39
N GLY A 39 1.36 25.33 19.53
CA GLY A 39 1.96 26.35 20.37
C GLY A 39 3.37 26.74 19.93
N ASP A 40 3.89 27.77 20.57
CA ASP A 40 5.28 28.22 20.40
C ASP A 40 6.11 27.72 21.61
N PRO A 41 7.00 26.72 21.42
CA PRO A 41 7.79 26.13 22.50
C PRO A 41 8.63 27.12 23.31
N GLU A 42 8.97 28.28 22.73
CA GLU A 42 9.72 29.33 23.40
C GLU A 42 8.90 30.06 24.49
N LYS A 43 7.57 29.94 24.47
CA LYS A 43 6.69 30.50 25.51
C LYS A 43 6.61 29.65 26.76
N CYS A 44 6.98 28.37 26.67
CA CYS A 44 7.05 27.50 27.84
C CYS A 44 8.27 27.89 28.69
N LEU A 45 8.05 28.17 29.97
CA LEU A 45 9.12 28.51 30.91
C LEU A 45 9.77 27.28 31.57
N TRP A 46 9.23 26.08 31.31
CA TRP A 46 9.74 24.86 31.91
C TRP A 46 11.12 24.51 31.31
N PRO A 47 12.16 24.32 32.14
CA PRO A 47 13.53 24.15 31.66
C PRO A 47 13.75 22.81 30.94
N TYR A 48 12.95 21.79 31.26
CA TYR A 48 13.10 20.45 30.72
C TYR A 48 12.36 20.21 29.40
N LEU A 49 11.60 21.20 28.91
CA LEU A 49 10.95 21.10 27.60
C LEU A 49 12.01 20.90 26.49
N ARG A 50 11.93 19.77 25.78
CA ARG A 50 12.85 19.42 24.69
C ARG A 50 12.55 20.16 23.38
N ARG A 51 12.83 21.47 23.36
CA ARG A 51 12.57 22.40 22.24
C ARG A 51 13.24 22.03 20.91
N SER A 52 14.31 21.23 20.96
CA SER A 52 15.05 20.79 19.76
C SER A 52 14.33 19.68 18.97
N ILE A 53 13.29 19.07 19.53
CA ILE A 53 12.54 18.01 18.83
C ILE A 53 11.55 18.67 17.86
N PRO A 54 11.59 18.33 16.56
CA PRO A 54 10.83 19.04 15.52
C PRO A 54 9.34 18.66 15.46
N HIS A 55 8.79 18.00 16.48
CA HIS A 55 7.38 17.61 16.55
C HIS A 55 6.49 18.78 16.99
N ASN A 56 5.20 18.76 16.61
CA ASN A 56 4.27 19.80 17.06
C ASN A 56 4.08 19.76 18.57
N TRP A 57 4.26 20.92 19.21
CA TRP A 57 3.94 21.12 20.61
C TRP A 57 2.54 21.72 20.72
N TYR A 58 1.55 20.90 21.05
CA TYR A 58 0.16 21.36 21.16
C TYR A 58 -0.09 22.05 22.50
N VAL A 59 -0.86 23.12 22.49
CA VAL A 59 -1.29 23.86 23.69
C VAL A 59 -2.77 24.20 23.61
N ASP A 60 -3.38 24.53 24.74
CA ASP A 60 -4.68 25.18 24.75
C ASP A 60 -4.45 26.67 24.47
N GLN A 61 -5.09 27.23 23.44
CA GLN A 61 -4.90 28.63 23.05
C GLN A 61 -5.18 29.63 24.19
N ARG A 62 -5.96 29.23 25.20
CA ARG A 62 -6.27 30.05 26.40
C ARG A 62 -5.15 29.98 27.44
N GLN A 63 -4.29 28.97 27.39
CA GLN A 63 -3.15 28.72 28.29
C GLN A 63 -1.92 28.26 27.47
N PRO A 64 -1.33 29.15 26.63
CA PRO A 64 -0.34 28.76 25.62
C PRO A 64 1.06 28.43 26.18
N THR A 65 1.22 28.35 27.49
CA THR A 65 2.50 28.07 28.17
C THR A 65 2.58 26.63 28.70
N VAL A 66 1.49 25.87 28.61
CA VAL A 66 1.39 24.47 29.09
C VAL A 66 0.99 23.60 27.90
N GLY A 67 1.70 22.49 27.72
CA GLY A 67 1.55 21.59 26.57
C GLY A 67 0.58 20.44 26.82
N PHE A 68 -0.01 19.94 25.73
CA PHE A 68 -0.60 18.59 25.67
C PHE A 68 0.52 17.56 25.45
N LEU A 69 0.21 16.29 25.69
CA LEU A 69 0.98 15.19 25.10
C LEU A 69 1.07 15.40 23.59
N SER A 70 2.25 15.14 23.03
CA SER A 70 2.42 15.08 21.58
C SER A 70 1.55 13.98 20.98
N ARG A 71 1.38 14.03 19.65
CA ARG A 71 0.59 13.02 18.93
C ARG A 71 1.09 11.60 19.20
N ASP A 72 2.41 11.42 19.23
CA ASP A 72 3.06 10.14 19.45
C ASP A 72 2.76 9.60 20.87
N GLU A 73 2.92 10.45 21.87
CA GLU A 73 2.68 10.13 23.29
C GLU A 73 1.22 9.77 23.55
N ALA A 74 0.27 10.52 22.98
CA ALA A 74 -1.16 10.23 23.08
C ALA A 74 -1.51 8.85 22.49
N HIS A 75 -0.81 8.42 21.43
CA HIS A 75 -1.02 7.12 20.80
C HIS A 75 -0.35 5.97 21.56
N ILE A 76 0.78 6.20 22.24
CA ILE A 76 1.33 5.23 23.21
C ILE A 76 0.33 5.01 24.34
N VAL A 77 -0.27 6.08 24.87
CA VAL A 77 -1.30 6.02 25.91
C VAL A 77 -2.53 5.24 25.43
N TYR A 78 -3.08 5.58 24.26
CA TYR A 78 -4.24 4.89 23.68
C TYR A 78 -3.99 3.40 23.45
N ASN A 79 -2.88 3.04 22.80
CA ASN A 79 -2.56 1.65 22.48
C ASN A 79 -2.21 0.83 23.72
N THR A 80 -1.65 1.46 24.75
CA THR A 80 -1.50 0.80 26.06
C THR A 80 -2.88 0.53 26.66
N GLY A 81 -3.80 1.50 26.60
CA GLY A 81 -5.19 1.35 27.03
C GLY A 81 -5.93 0.19 26.36
N LEU A 82 -5.71 -0.06 25.06
CA LEU A 82 -6.37 -1.15 24.32
C LEU A 82 -6.09 -2.53 24.93
N LYS A 83 -4.92 -2.71 25.56
CA LYS A 83 -4.55 -3.95 26.26
C LYS A 83 -5.35 -4.18 27.54
N PHE A 84 -5.99 -3.13 28.08
CA PHE A 84 -6.72 -3.12 29.35
C PHE A 84 -8.19 -2.80 29.18
N LYS A 85 -8.78 -3.07 28.01
CA LYS A 85 -10.20 -2.83 27.75
C LYS A 85 -11.10 -3.43 28.85
N ASN A 86 -12.03 -2.62 29.34
CA ASN A 86 -12.92 -2.88 30.48
C ASN A 86 -12.26 -3.03 31.86
N LYS A 87 -10.93 -2.85 31.99
CA LYS A 87 -10.24 -2.83 33.28
C LYS A 87 -10.30 -1.44 33.91
N GLN A 88 -9.93 -1.36 35.19
CA GLN A 88 -9.81 -0.09 35.90
C GLN A 88 -8.45 0.52 35.60
N ALA A 89 -8.46 1.79 35.20
CA ALA A 89 -7.28 2.60 34.96
C ALA A 89 -7.30 3.87 35.82
N LEU A 90 -6.12 4.42 36.10
CA LEU A 90 -5.94 5.66 36.83
C LEU A 90 -5.14 6.65 35.99
N GLU A 91 -5.55 7.90 36.00
CA GLU A 91 -4.77 9.03 35.49
C GLU A 91 -4.59 10.07 36.60
N ILE A 92 -3.36 10.55 36.76
CA ILE A 92 -3.01 11.67 37.63
C ILE A 92 -2.54 12.82 36.74
N GLY A 93 -3.22 13.96 36.83
CA GLY A 93 -2.93 15.15 36.03
C GLY A 93 -3.46 15.04 34.60
N CYS A 94 -4.72 15.41 34.37
CA CYS A 94 -5.33 15.32 33.04
C CYS A 94 -5.34 16.66 32.30
N TRP A 95 -5.08 17.76 33.00
CA TRP A 95 -5.10 19.12 32.48
C TRP A 95 -6.40 19.47 31.74
N MET A 96 -6.40 19.43 30.40
CA MET A 96 -7.57 19.71 29.56
C MET A 96 -8.28 18.44 29.03
N GLY A 97 -7.87 17.25 29.49
CA GLY A 97 -8.55 15.98 29.27
C GLY A 97 -8.12 15.20 28.03
N TRP A 98 -7.00 15.57 27.41
CA TRP A 98 -6.51 14.95 26.16
C TRP A 98 -6.10 13.49 26.34
N SER A 99 -5.22 13.21 27.29
CA SER A 99 -4.80 11.86 27.69
C SER A 99 -5.98 11.05 28.26
N ALA A 100 -6.82 11.68 29.09
CA ALA A 100 -8.08 11.07 29.59
C ALA A 100 -8.97 10.57 28.45
N CYS A 101 -9.14 11.37 27.40
CA CYS A 101 -9.92 11.00 26.23
C CYS A 101 -9.31 9.80 25.50
N HIS A 102 -7.99 9.77 25.32
CA HIS A 102 -7.31 8.64 24.67
C HIS A 102 -7.45 7.35 25.50
N LEU A 103 -7.19 7.40 26.81
CA LEU A 103 -7.38 6.25 27.68
C LEU A 103 -8.82 5.71 27.61
N ALA A 104 -9.80 6.59 27.72
CA ALA A 104 -11.21 6.18 27.71
C ALA A 104 -11.70 5.70 26.34
N LEU A 105 -11.21 6.29 25.23
CA LEU A 105 -11.49 5.78 23.88
C LEU A 105 -10.96 4.36 23.66
N ALA A 106 -9.87 3.99 24.34
CA ALA A 106 -9.36 2.62 24.33
C ALA A 106 -10.28 1.63 25.07
N GLY A 107 -11.27 2.14 25.80
CA GLY A 107 -12.32 1.37 26.47
C GLY A 107 -11.97 0.94 27.90
N VAL A 108 -11.07 1.65 28.59
CA VAL A 108 -10.82 1.45 30.03
C VAL A 108 -11.84 2.21 30.88
N ASN A 109 -12.11 1.73 32.09
CA ASN A 109 -12.86 2.50 33.09
C ASN A 109 -11.87 3.37 33.86
N LEU A 110 -11.94 4.68 33.72
CA LEU A 110 -10.87 5.60 34.12
C LEU A 110 -11.24 6.41 35.36
N ASP A 111 -10.45 6.31 36.42
CA ASP A 111 -10.44 7.29 37.51
C ASP A 111 -9.42 8.39 37.13
N VAL A 112 -9.81 9.67 37.20
CA VAL A 112 -8.94 10.81 36.86
C VAL A 112 -8.84 11.74 38.05
N ILE A 113 -7.62 12.05 38.49
CA ILE A 113 -7.35 12.92 39.63
C ILE A 113 -6.57 14.14 39.15
N ASP A 114 -7.13 15.33 39.37
CA ASP A 114 -6.43 16.58 39.06
C ASP A 114 -6.98 17.72 39.93
N PRO A 115 -6.14 18.51 40.63
CA PRO A 115 -6.61 19.62 41.45
C PRO A 115 -7.26 20.75 40.63
N LEU A 116 -6.92 20.90 39.34
CA LEU A 116 -7.52 21.90 38.46
C LEU A 116 -9.02 21.66 38.22
N LEU A 117 -9.51 20.44 38.44
CA LEU A 117 -10.94 20.10 38.35
C LEU A 117 -11.78 20.80 39.43
N GLU A 118 -11.18 21.38 40.48
CA GLU A 118 -11.90 22.25 41.42
C GLU A 118 -12.36 23.56 40.75
N ARG A 119 -11.67 23.98 39.68
CA ARG A 119 -12.04 25.17 38.93
C ARG A 119 -13.13 24.83 37.92
N SER A 120 -14.25 25.56 37.99
CA SER A 120 -15.41 25.30 37.16
C SER A 120 -15.14 25.42 35.66
N ASP A 121 -14.27 26.34 35.25
CA ASP A 121 -13.90 26.54 33.84
C ASP A 121 -13.11 25.36 33.27
N PHE A 122 -12.18 24.80 34.05
CA PHE A 122 -11.44 23.60 33.68
C PHE A 122 -12.36 22.37 33.66
N TYR A 123 -13.15 22.17 34.72
CA TYR A 123 -14.08 21.05 34.79
C TYR A 123 -15.09 21.04 33.62
N GLU A 124 -15.65 22.21 33.27
CA GLU A 124 -16.55 22.34 32.13
C GLU A 124 -15.85 22.07 30.79
N SER A 125 -14.61 22.53 30.62
CA SER A 125 -13.81 22.26 29.42
C SER A 125 -13.56 20.76 29.24
N VAL A 126 -13.03 20.10 30.27
CA VAL A 126 -12.74 18.65 30.26
C VAL A 126 -14.01 17.84 30.00
N THR A 127 -15.08 18.09 30.76
CA THR A 127 -16.33 17.34 30.61
C THR A 127 -17.00 17.55 29.27
N THR A 128 -16.86 18.73 28.65
CA THR A 128 -17.40 19.00 27.32
C THR A 128 -16.67 18.20 26.25
N SER A 129 -15.33 18.19 26.26
CA SER A 129 -14.53 17.39 25.31
C SER A 129 -14.83 15.90 25.44
N LEU A 130 -14.84 15.38 26.67
CA LEU A 130 -15.10 13.96 26.94
C LEU A 130 -16.53 13.53 26.61
N ARG A 131 -17.52 14.42 26.80
CA ARG A 131 -18.92 14.17 26.41
C ARG A 131 -19.07 14.11 24.90
N ASN A 132 -18.45 15.05 24.19
CA ASN A 132 -18.50 15.10 22.72
C ASN A 132 -17.78 13.90 22.10
N ALA A 133 -16.71 13.41 22.73
CA ALA A 133 -16.03 12.18 22.37
C ALA A 133 -16.82 10.90 22.73
N GLY A 134 -17.94 11.01 23.45
CA GLY A 134 -18.78 9.87 23.81
C GLY A 134 -18.22 8.96 24.92
N VAL A 135 -17.25 9.44 25.69
CA VAL A 135 -16.52 8.62 26.69
C VAL A 135 -16.75 9.04 28.15
N LEU A 136 -17.46 10.15 28.40
CA LEU A 136 -17.64 10.70 29.75
C LEU A 136 -18.21 9.67 30.75
N ASP A 137 -19.11 8.79 30.33
CA ASP A 137 -19.73 7.78 31.21
C ASP A 137 -18.74 6.72 31.74
N GLN A 138 -17.57 6.60 31.11
CA GLN A 138 -16.51 5.66 31.50
C GLN A 138 -15.48 6.31 32.45
N ILE A 139 -15.66 7.60 32.77
CA ILE A 139 -14.67 8.41 33.46
C ILE A 139 -15.23 8.95 34.78
N ASN A 140 -14.49 8.73 35.85
CA ASN A 140 -14.74 9.32 37.17
C ASN A 140 -13.74 10.46 37.42
N LEU A 141 -14.21 11.71 37.24
CA LEU A 141 -13.40 12.91 37.45
C LEU A 141 -13.40 13.30 38.93
N VAL A 142 -12.21 13.41 39.53
CA VAL A 142 -12.02 13.67 40.95
C VAL A 142 -11.11 14.87 41.15
N ALA A 143 -11.68 15.94 41.71
CA ALA A 143 -10.93 17.13 42.06
C ALA A 143 -10.15 16.91 43.36
N GLY A 144 -8.82 17.00 43.29
CA GLY A 144 -7.95 16.81 44.46
C GLY A 144 -6.50 16.56 44.09
N TYR A 145 -5.63 16.53 45.11
CA TYR A 145 -4.19 16.31 44.95
C TYR A 145 -3.84 14.83 45.16
N SER A 146 -3.00 14.30 44.28
CA SER A 146 -2.23 13.08 44.54
C SER A 146 -1.09 13.36 45.54
N PRO A 147 -0.60 12.36 46.28
CA PRO A 147 -1.06 10.97 46.32
C PRO A 147 -2.33 10.75 47.16
N LYS A 148 -2.73 11.73 47.99
CA LYS A 148 -3.81 11.59 48.97
C LYS A 148 -5.12 11.12 48.35
N GLN A 149 -5.53 11.71 47.22
CA GLN A 149 -6.79 11.37 46.57
C GLN A 149 -6.76 9.94 45.97
N VAL A 150 -5.58 9.45 45.56
CA VAL A 150 -5.38 8.07 45.10
C VAL A 150 -5.69 7.11 46.25
N GLU A 151 -5.14 7.36 47.44
CA GLU A 151 -5.39 6.52 48.61
C GLU A 151 -6.87 6.55 49.04
N GLU A 152 -7.50 7.73 49.01
CA GLU A 152 -8.92 7.86 49.35
C GLU A 152 -9.82 7.07 48.39
N LEU A 153 -9.61 7.18 47.07
CA LEU A 153 -10.36 6.41 46.08
C LEU A 153 -10.11 4.90 46.22
N ALA A 154 -8.85 4.51 46.39
CA ALA A 154 -8.48 3.12 46.58
C ALA A 154 -9.16 2.52 47.82
N ASN A 155 -9.16 3.24 48.95
CA ASN A 155 -9.77 2.76 50.19
C ASN A 155 -11.31 2.79 50.13
N GLN A 156 -11.90 3.86 49.58
CA GLN A 156 -13.34 4.04 49.49
C GLN A 156 -13.99 2.97 48.59
N PHE A 157 -13.40 2.71 47.42
CA PHE A 157 -13.96 1.80 46.42
C PHE A 157 -13.30 0.42 46.42
N LYS A 158 -12.33 0.17 47.31
CA LYS A 158 -11.45 -1.01 47.27
C LYS A 158 -10.81 -1.18 45.89
N ARG A 159 -10.40 -0.06 45.30
CA ARG A 159 -9.89 0.02 43.93
C ARG A 159 -8.46 -0.51 43.86
N LYS A 160 -8.19 -1.21 42.77
CA LYS A 160 -6.85 -1.43 42.24
C LYS A 160 -6.88 -1.13 40.74
N TRP A 161 -5.74 -0.74 40.18
CA TRP A 161 -5.64 -0.34 38.78
C TRP A 161 -4.67 -1.22 38.00
N SER A 162 -5.09 -1.65 36.81
CA SER A 162 -4.26 -2.44 35.89
C SER A 162 -3.42 -1.56 34.97
N LEU A 163 -3.84 -0.31 34.77
CA LEU A 163 -3.12 0.71 34.02
C LEU A 163 -3.12 2.01 34.81
N ILE A 164 -1.96 2.63 34.97
CA ILE A 164 -1.80 3.91 35.65
C ILE A 164 -1.00 4.84 34.74
N PHE A 165 -1.46 6.07 34.56
CA PHE A 165 -0.75 7.12 33.83
C PHE A 165 -0.50 8.30 34.77
N ILE A 166 0.77 8.70 34.92
CA ILE A 166 1.23 9.74 35.83
C ILE A 166 1.77 10.92 35.01
N ASP A 167 1.05 12.04 35.06
CA ASP A 167 1.40 13.34 34.46
C ASP A 167 0.99 14.50 35.41
N GLY A 168 1.28 14.30 36.70
CA GLY A 168 0.90 15.20 37.79
C GLY A 168 1.90 16.34 38.04
N ASP A 169 2.23 16.59 39.32
CA ASP A 169 3.29 17.53 39.67
C ASP A 169 4.64 17.04 39.14
N HIS A 170 5.44 17.93 38.55
CA HIS A 170 6.75 17.60 37.98
C HIS A 170 7.92 17.97 38.90
N GLU A 171 7.64 18.57 40.06
CA GLU A 171 8.65 18.95 41.05
C GLU A 171 8.78 17.91 42.16
N ALA A 172 10.01 17.65 42.61
CA ALA A 172 10.24 16.76 43.74
C ALA A 172 9.59 17.32 45.02
N PRO A 173 8.92 16.48 45.85
CA PRO A 173 8.90 15.01 45.78
C PRO A 173 7.69 14.38 45.06
N GLY A 174 6.86 15.17 44.37
CA GLY A 174 5.55 14.76 43.84
C GLY A 174 5.57 13.46 43.02
N PRO A 175 6.35 13.38 41.92
CA PRO A 175 6.40 12.17 41.09
C PRO A 175 6.78 10.89 41.83
N LEU A 176 7.70 11.00 42.80
CA LEU A 176 8.14 9.87 43.62
C LEU A 176 7.02 9.39 44.55
N GLU A 177 6.35 10.33 45.24
CA GLU A 177 5.24 10.01 46.14
C GLU A 177 4.05 9.38 45.39
N ASP A 178 3.80 9.84 44.16
CA ASP A 178 2.78 9.29 43.28
C ASP A 178 3.14 7.88 42.82
N ALA A 179 4.38 7.63 42.40
CA ALA A 179 4.85 6.29 42.05
C ALA A 179 4.72 5.30 43.22
N MET A 180 5.16 5.70 44.42
CA MET A 180 5.07 4.88 45.64
C MET A 180 3.62 4.53 45.99
N THR A 181 2.73 5.52 45.90
CA THR A 181 1.31 5.32 46.19
C THR A 181 0.64 4.45 45.12
N CYS A 182 0.92 4.71 43.84
CA CYS A 182 0.37 3.94 42.74
C CYS A 182 0.80 2.47 42.78
N GLU A 183 2.06 2.19 43.11
CA GLU A 183 2.59 0.83 43.25
C GLU A 183 1.77 -0.02 44.27
N LYS A 184 1.43 0.59 45.42
CA LYS A 184 0.66 -0.04 46.50
C LYS A 184 -0.74 -0.47 46.04
N TYR A 185 -1.32 0.23 45.07
CA TYR A 185 -2.67 -0.01 44.55
C TYR A 185 -2.71 -0.52 43.10
N ALA A 186 -1.56 -0.84 42.52
CA ALA A 186 -1.50 -1.52 41.23
C ALA A 186 -1.94 -2.99 41.36
N GLU A 187 -2.54 -3.55 40.31
CA GLU A 187 -2.81 -4.98 40.20
C GLU A 187 -1.53 -5.80 40.02
N ASP A 188 -1.64 -7.13 40.14
CA ASP A 188 -0.48 -8.03 39.96
C ASP A 188 0.03 -8.05 38.51
N ASP A 189 -0.89 -7.88 37.54
CA ASP A 189 -0.61 -7.63 36.13
C ASP A 189 -0.91 -6.15 35.83
N ALA A 190 0.12 -5.30 35.84
CA ALA A 190 -0.07 -3.86 35.73
C ALA A 190 1.03 -3.14 34.93
N ILE A 191 0.62 -2.01 34.32
CA ILE A 191 1.50 -1.05 33.66
C ILE A 191 1.35 0.32 34.32
N ILE A 192 2.47 0.98 34.61
CA ILE A 192 2.53 2.37 35.06
C ILE A 192 3.32 3.16 34.00
N LEU A 193 2.66 4.14 33.40
CA LEU A 193 3.23 5.07 32.43
C LEU A 193 3.53 6.41 33.10
N PHE A 194 4.64 7.02 32.71
CA PHE A 194 5.08 8.33 33.16
C PHE A 194 5.24 9.23 31.93
N HIS A 195 4.76 10.46 32.02
CA HIS A 195 5.07 11.51 31.06
C HIS A 195 6.26 12.35 31.55
N ASP A 196 6.86 13.17 30.67
CA ASP A 196 7.83 14.21 31.07
C ASP A 196 9.11 13.71 31.78
N LEU A 197 9.63 12.52 31.41
CA LEU A 197 10.88 11.97 31.97
C LEU A 197 12.13 12.80 31.66
N ALA A 198 12.04 13.76 30.73
CA ALA A 198 13.06 14.78 30.56
C ALA A 198 13.43 15.49 31.88
N SER A 199 12.49 15.58 32.83
CA SER A 199 12.74 16.02 34.20
C SER A 199 13.39 14.91 35.06
N PRO A 200 14.54 15.17 35.70
CA PRO A 200 15.12 14.24 36.68
C PRO A 200 14.22 13.96 37.87
N ASP A 201 13.37 14.91 38.27
CA ASP A 201 12.45 14.73 39.41
C ASP A 201 11.35 13.72 39.10
N VAL A 202 10.87 13.70 37.84
CA VAL A 202 9.90 12.70 37.37
C VAL A 202 10.56 11.32 37.26
N ALA A 203 11.80 11.26 36.78
CA ALA A 203 12.55 10.01 36.65
C ALA A 203 12.74 9.28 37.99
N GLN A 204 12.75 9.98 39.13
CA GLN A 204 12.83 9.36 40.46
C GLN A 204 11.69 8.36 40.72
N GLY A 205 10.49 8.60 40.18
CA GLY A 205 9.36 7.67 40.29
C GLY A 205 9.61 6.36 39.52
N LEU A 206 10.16 6.46 38.31
CA LEU A 206 10.53 5.28 37.51
C LEU A 206 11.73 4.54 38.11
N ASP A 207 12.71 5.26 38.65
CA ASP A 207 13.85 4.68 39.38
C ASP A 207 13.37 3.87 40.59
N TYR A 208 12.44 4.43 41.38
CA TYR A 208 11.83 3.73 42.52
C TYR A 208 11.19 2.41 42.10
N LEU A 209 10.36 2.39 41.05
CA LEU A 209 9.70 1.17 40.59
C LEU A 209 10.71 0.12 40.09
N ARG A 210 11.76 0.55 39.39
CA ARG A 210 12.87 -0.34 39.00
C ARG A 210 13.51 -0.98 40.24
N ASP A 211 13.76 -0.19 41.28
CA ASP A 211 14.36 -0.67 42.53
C ASP A 211 13.42 -1.60 43.32
N GLN A 212 12.09 -1.47 43.15
CA GLN A 212 11.09 -2.42 43.65
C GLN A 212 10.95 -3.69 42.78
N GLY A 213 11.75 -3.84 41.72
CA GLY A 213 11.79 -5.03 40.88
C GLY A 213 10.78 -5.03 39.72
N TRP A 214 10.21 -3.87 39.37
CA TRP A 214 9.45 -3.74 38.13
C TRP A 214 10.38 -3.74 36.92
N ASN A 215 9.91 -4.30 35.81
CA ASN A 215 10.59 -4.10 34.54
C ASN A 215 10.36 -2.65 34.10
N THR A 216 11.38 -1.99 33.55
CA THR A 216 11.30 -0.59 33.13
C THR A 216 11.91 -0.36 31.75
N MET A 217 11.36 0.60 31.03
CA MET A 217 11.80 1.01 29.69
C MET A 217 11.42 2.48 29.47
N VAL A 218 12.10 3.16 28.53
CA VAL A 218 11.75 4.50 28.08
C VAL A 218 11.30 4.50 26.62
N TYR A 219 10.30 5.31 26.31
CA TYR A 219 9.88 5.63 24.94
C TYR A 219 10.51 6.94 24.53
N GLN A 220 11.20 6.93 23.38
CA GLN A 220 11.90 8.11 22.91
C GLN A 220 10.95 9.02 22.11
N THR A 221 10.17 9.81 22.84
CA THR A 221 9.17 10.76 22.34
C THR A 221 9.62 12.21 22.55
N MET A 222 8.76 13.19 22.25
CA MET A 222 9.06 14.62 22.45
C MET A 222 9.53 14.92 23.88
N GLN A 223 8.77 14.51 24.91
CA GLN A 223 9.15 14.71 26.32
C GLN A 223 9.68 13.47 27.05
N ILE A 224 9.86 12.37 26.31
CA ILE A 224 10.28 11.07 26.83
C ILE A 224 9.22 10.51 27.79
N MET A 225 8.60 9.40 27.41
CA MET A 225 7.72 8.67 28.31
C MET A 225 8.46 7.52 28.97
N GLY A 226 8.09 7.21 30.21
CA GLY A 226 8.58 6.06 30.97
C GLY A 226 7.51 4.98 31.06
N VAL A 227 7.91 3.71 31.10
CA VAL A 227 7.00 2.61 31.41
C VAL A 227 7.63 1.67 32.42
N ALA A 228 6.85 1.33 33.44
CA ALA A 228 7.11 0.25 34.36
C ALA A 228 6.01 -0.82 34.23
N TRP A 229 6.37 -2.10 34.22
CA TRP A 229 5.39 -3.18 34.20
C TRP A 229 5.80 -4.39 35.04
N ARG A 230 4.78 -5.13 35.50
CA ARG A 230 4.95 -6.41 36.19
C ARG A 230 3.85 -7.40 35.77
N GLY A 231 4.08 -8.67 36.07
CA GLY A 231 3.16 -9.75 35.70
C GLY A 231 3.26 -10.12 34.22
N ASN A 232 2.15 -10.59 33.64
CA ASN A 232 2.08 -11.14 32.28
C ASN A 232 1.78 -10.09 31.20
N VAL A 233 1.63 -8.81 31.57
CA VAL A 233 1.40 -7.73 30.62
C VAL A 233 2.73 -7.23 30.05
N LYS A 234 2.70 -6.79 28.79
CA LYS A 234 3.87 -6.22 28.11
C LYS A 234 3.56 -4.81 27.61
N PRO A 235 4.52 -3.88 27.67
CA PRO A 235 4.39 -2.55 27.08
C PRO A 235 4.05 -2.61 25.58
N VAL A 236 3.55 -1.50 25.03
CA VAL A 236 3.48 -1.34 23.57
C VAL A 236 4.89 -1.20 23.02
N MET A 237 5.12 -1.68 21.80
CA MET A 237 6.38 -1.42 21.11
C MET A 237 6.25 -0.09 20.37
N HIS A 238 7.18 0.82 20.61
CA HIS A 238 7.20 2.16 20.03
C HIS A 238 8.49 2.30 19.23
N GLN A 239 8.37 2.57 17.95
CA GLN A 239 9.47 3.03 17.11
C GLN A 239 9.59 4.54 17.22
N PRO A 240 10.74 5.08 17.64
CA PRO A 240 10.98 6.52 17.64
C PRO A 240 11.05 7.08 16.22
N ASP A 241 10.65 8.34 16.03
CA ASP A 241 10.68 8.98 14.71
C ASP A 241 12.09 8.97 14.14
N ILE A 242 12.31 8.20 13.07
CA ILE A 242 13.65 8.00 12.52
C ILE A 242 14.24 9.29 11.92
N ARG A 243 13.41 10.31 11.67
CA ARG A 243 13.85 11.61 11.15
C ARG A 243 14.49 12.48 12.23
N VAL A 244 14.32 12.12 13.50
CA VAL A 244 14.78 12.91 14.65
C VAL A 244 16.07 12.30 15.19
N ASN A 245 17.10 13.13 15.35
CA ASN A 245 18.30 12.72 16.05
C ASN A 245 18.06 12.71 17.57
N TRP A 246 17.72 11.53 18.07
CA TRP A 246 17.33 11.32 19.45
C TRP A 246 18.52 11.30 20.41
N GLN A 247 18.47 12.12 21.47
CA GLN A 247 19.43 12.08 22.57
C GLN A 247 18.71 11.89 23.91
N LEU A 248 19.18 10.93 24.71
CA LEU A 248 18.72 10.74 26.09
C LEU A 248 19.48 11.68 27.05
N PRO A 249 18.77 12.36 27.96
CA PRO A 249 19.37 13.01 29.13
C PRO A 249 20.26 12.06 29.93
N ALA A 250 21.30 12.59 30.57
CA ALA A 250 22.29 11.80 31.31
C ALA A 250 21.66 10.89 32.38
N HIS A 251 20.60 11.35 33.05
CA HIS A 251 19.91 10.57 34.09
C HIS A 251 19.09 9.40 33.55
N LEU A 252 18.82 9.33 32.23
CA LEU A 252 18.06 8.26 31.61
C LEU A 252 18.92 7.26 30.82
N GLN A 253 20.23 7.48 30.70
CA GLN A 253 21.12 6.62 29.90
C GLN A 253 21.19 5.15 30.38
N GLY A 254 20.78 4.88 31.62
CA GLY A 254 20.74 3.52 32.18
C GLY A 254 19.49 2.71 31.82
N TYR A 255 18.52 3.29 31.08
CA TYR A 255 17.27 2.61 30.71
C TYR A 255 17.34 2.02 29.30
N THR A 256 16.67 0.88 29.12
CA THR A 256 16.37 0.32 27.81
C THR A 256 15.38 1.25 27.08
N ILE A 257 15.64 1.52 25.79
CA ILE A 257 14.76 2.32 24.94
C ILE A 257 13.86 1.40 24.11
N SER A 258 12.57 1.72 24.01
CA SER A 258 11.63 1.02 23.12
C SER A 258 12.08 1.16 21.67
N ASN A 259 12.26 0.01 20.99
CA ASN A 259 12.60 -0.15 19.57
C ASN A 259 13.83 0.64 19.03
N LEU A 260 14.54 1.38 19.90
CA LEU A 260 15.91 1.89 19.71
C LEU A 260 16.91 1.03 20.49
N SER A 261 16.74 -0.29 20.41
CA SER A 261 17.92 -1.14 20.22
C SER A 261 18.29 -1.03 18.73
N GLN A 262 19.03 0.03 18.39
CA GLN A 262 19.69 0.17 17.10
C GLN A 262 20.43 -1.14 16.75
N ASP A 263 20.39 -1.51 15.47
CA ASP A 263 21.11 -2.60 14.77
C ASP A 263 20.43 -3.99 14.61
N PHE A 264 19.12 -4.18 14.53
CA PHE A 264 18.57 -5.55 14.56
C PHE A 264 18.68 -6.47 13.31
N SER A 265 19.43 -6.14 12.24
CA SER A 265 19.86 -7.17 11.26
C SER A 265 21.33 -7.58 11.46
N ALA A 266 22.23 -6.62 11.70
CA ALA A 266 23.64 -6.89 11.98
C ALA A 266 23.92 -7.20 13.47
N ASN A 267 23.33 -6.50 14.45
CA ASN A 267 23.43 -6.86 15.88
C ASN A 267 22.60 -8.09 16.23
N GLU A 268 21.44 -8.35 15.62
CA GLU A 268 20.68 -9.57 15.97
C GLU A 268 21.51 -10.83 15.68
N PHE A 269 22.02 -10.90 14.46
CA PHE A 269 22.90 -11.97 14.06
C PHE A 269 24.17 -11.96 14.91
N ARG A 270 24.83 -10.81 15.14
CA ARG A 270 26.04 -10.74 16.00
C ARG A 270 25.81 -11.13 17.46
N GLU A 271 24.66 -10.81 18.05
CA GLU A 271 24.33 -11.16 19.44
C GLU A 271 24.04 -12.65 19.57
N ILE A 272 23.26 -13.22 18.64
CA ILE A 272 23.08 -14.68 18.61
C ILE A 272 24.42 -15.36 18.30
N LEU A 273 25.20 -14.83 17.35
CA LEU A 273 26.51 -15.33 16.96
C LEU A 273 27.45 -15.40 18.16
N LYS A 274 27.53 -14.35 18.99
CA LYS A 274 28.34 -14.38 20.23
C LYS A 274 27.98 -15.55 21.14
N ILE A 275 26.70 -15.93 21.20
CA ILE A 275 26.19 -17.02 22.03
C ILE A 275 26.44 -18.38 21.37
N VAL A 276 26.20 -18.52 20.06
CA VAL A 276 26.28 -19.80 19.36
C VAL A 276 27.69 -20.15 18.87
N ARG A 277 28.58 -19.16 18.70
CA ARG A 277 29.96 -19.35 18.19
C ARG A 277 30.77 -20.45 18.90
N PRO A 278 30.69 -20.61 20.24
CA PRO A 278 31.38 -21.71 20.93
C PRO A 278 30.81 -23.12 20.63
N TYR A 279 29.60 -23.18 20.06
CA TYR A 279 28.80 -24.38 19.82
C TYR A 279 28.66 -24.73 18.33
N THR A 280 29.48 -24.15 17.45
CA THR A 280 29.44 -24.43 16.01
C THR A 280 30.82 -24.33 15.37
N LEU A 281 31.04 -25.12 14.32
CA LEU A 281 32.23 -25.05 13.46
C LEU A 281 31.96 -24.29 12.15
N LEU A 282 30.71 -23.87 11.91
CA LEU A 282 30.33 -23.15 10.70
C LEU A 282 31.03 -21.80 10.59
N SER A 283 31.24 -21.34 9.36
CA SER A 283 31.73 -19.99 9.06
C SER A 283 30.67 -18.94 9.43
N GLU A 284 31.05 -17.67 9.53
CA GLU A 284 30.05 -16.62 9.77
C GLU A 284 29.09 -16.49 8.59
N GLU A 285 29.59 -16.73 7.37
CA GLU A 285 28.85 -16.76 6.11
C GLU A 285 27.78 -17.85 6.11
N ARG A 286 28.12 -19.09 6.50
CA ARG A 286 27.14 -20.19 6.62
C ARG A 286 26.12 -19.94 7.70
N LEU A 287 26.52 -19.40 8.85
CA LEU A 287 25.57 -19.02 9.91
C LEU A 287 24.67 -17.87 9.46
N PHE A 288 25.18 -16.90 8.71
CA PHE A 288 24.38 -15.79 8.19
C PHE A 288 23.41 -16.26 7.10
N SER A 289 23.80 -17.23 6.27
CA SER A 289 22.92 -17.91 5.33
C SER A 289 21.77 -18.62 6.06
N LEU A 290 22.06 -19.45 7.08
CA LEU A 290 21.04 -20.09 7.91
C LEU A 290 20.10 -19.08 8.56
N TYR A 291 20.65 -17.99 9.12
CA TYR A 291 19.87 -16.89 9.69
C TYR A 291 18.91 -16.28 8.66
N SER A 292 19.42 -15.96 7.47
CA SER A 292 18.67 -15.25 6.43
C SER A 292 17.59 -16.14 5.81
N LEU A 293 17.93 -17.37 5.44
CA LEU A 293 16.99 -18.32 4.84
C LEU A 293 15.91 -18.75 5.84
N ALA A 294 16.26 -18.97 7.11
CA ALA A 294 15.27 -19.29 8.14
C ALA A 294 14.32 -18.12 8.41
N LYS A 295 14.84 -16.89 8.41
CA LYS A 295 14.04 -15.67 8.59
C LYS A 295 13.11 -15.46 7.41
N GLN A 296 13.60 -15.65 6.18
CA GLN A 296 12.79 -15.60 4.96
C GLN A 296 11.63 -16.60 5.03
N VAL A 297 11.90 -17.88 5.35
CA VAL A 297 10.88 -18.92 5.51
C VAL A 297 9.81 -18.51 6.54
N CYS A 298 10.19 -17.85 7.64
CA CYS A 298 9.26 -17.36 8.64
C CYS A 298 8.42 -16.16 8.14
N LEU A 299 9.04 -15.22 7.44
CA LEU A 299 8.39 -13.99 6.95
C LEU A 299 7.45 -14.25 5.76
N GLU A 300 7.85 -15.13 4.84
CA GLU A 300 6.99 -15.62 3.73
C GLU A 300 5.95 -16.65 4.21
N ASP A 301 6.02 -17.04 5.49
CA ASP A 301 5.14 -18.00 6.14
C ASP A 301 4.95 -19.33 5.38
N ILE A 302 6.03 -19.84 4.79
CA ILE A 302 6.08 -21.08 4.01
C ILE A 302 5.65 -22.26 4.90
N PRO A 303 4.69 -23.12 4.53
CA PRO A 303 4.22 -24.18 5.43
C PRO A 303 5.27 -25.24 5.76
N GLY A 304 5.34 -25.66 7.04
CA GLY A 304 6.17 -26.79 7.48
C GLY A 304 7.05 -26.52 8.70
N ASN A 305 7.67 -27.56 9.20
CA ASN A 305 8.66 -27.52 10.28
C ASN A 305 10.07 -27.28 9.73
N PHE A 306 11.00 -27.02 10.64
CA PHE A 306 12.42 -26.89 10.33
C PHE A 306 13.12 -28.19 10.70
N VAL A 307 14.08 -28.60 9.87
CA VAL A 307 14.90 -29.79 10.14
C VAL A 307 16.36 -29.46 9.94
N GLU A 308 17.18 -29.89 10.89
CA GLU A 308 18.63 -29.84 10.83
C GLU A 308 19.16 -31.26 11.03
N CYS A 309 20.07 -31.67 10.15
CA CYS A 309 20.78 -32.93 10.21
C CYS A 309 22.26 -32.61 10.33
N GLY A 310 22.88 -32.96 11.46
CA GLY A 310 24.27 -32.59 11.81
C GLY A 310 24.36 -31.53 12.90
N ALA A 311 23.55 -31.63 13.96
CA ALA A 311 23.47 -30.58 14.98
C ALA A 311 24.78 -30.35 15.77
N TYR A 312 25.65 -31.37 15.90
CA TYR A 312 26.88 -31.35 16.70
C TYR A 312 26.64 -30.74 18.11
N LYS A 313 27.22 -29.57 18.39
CA LYS A 313 27.07 -28.85 19.67
C LYS A 313 25.83 -27.97 19.75
N GLY A 314 25.07 -27.85 18.66
CA GLY A 314 23.76 -27.20 18.61
C GLY A 314 23.77 -25.71 18.28
N GLY A 315 24.90 -25.14 17.83
CA GLY A 315 24.98 -23.71 17.54
C GLY A 315 24.10 -23.29 16.35
N ALA A 316 24.08 -24.07 15.27
CA ALA A 316 23.18 -23.85 14.14
C ALA A 316 21.71 -24.10 14.55
N SER A 317 21.44 -25.17 15.30
CA SER A 317 20.10 -25.44 15.86
C SER A 317 19.54 -24.28 16.66
N ALA A 318 20.33 -23.76 17.59
CA ALA A 318 19.88 -22.72 18.49
C ALA A 318 19.73 -21.38 17.75
N LEU A 319 20.55 -21.11 16.73
CA LEU A 319 20.36 -19.97 15.82
C LEU A 319 19.03 -20.08 15.07
N ILE A 320 18.80 -21.19 14.35
CA ILE A 320 17.56 -21.40 13.57
C ILE A 320 16.34 -21.32 14.49
N ALA A 321 16.39 -21.97 15.66
CA ALA A 321 15.30 -21.93 16.63
C ALA A 321 15.05 -20.52 17.19
N ALA A 322 16.10 -19.71 17.41
CA ALA A 322 15.93 -18.33 17.83
C ALA A 322 15.19 -17.51 16.76
N ILE A 323 15.43 -17.77 15.48
CA ILE A 323 14.71 -17.12 14.38
C ILE A 323 13.27 -17.60 14.30
N ILE A 324 13.02 -18.91 14.42
CA ILE A 324 11.65 -19.45 14.49
C ILE A 324 10.87 -18.77 15.62
N LYS A 325 11.41 -18.75 16.84
CA LYS A 325 10.74 -18.19 18.02
C LYS A 325 10.41 -16.69 17.87
N ARG A 326 11.22 -15.96 17.10
CA ARG A 326 11.07 -14.51 16.91
C ARG A 326 10.14 -14.15 15.77
N TYR A 327 10.19 -14.87 14.66
CA TYR A 327 9.59 -14.44 13.40
C TYR A 327 8.43 -15.32 12.91
N THR A 328 8.26 -16.54 13.45
CA THR A 328 7.21 -17.43 12.93
C THR A 328 5.80 -16.87 13.20
N LEU A 329 4.94 -16.88 12.19
CA LEU A 329 3.52 -16.52 12.30
C LEU A 329 2.63 -17.71 12.71
N ARG A 330 3.20 -18.92 12.71
CA ARG A 330 2.53 -20.18 13.06
C ARG A 330 3.39 -21.04 13.99
N PRO A 331 2.81 -21.96 14.79
CA PRO A 331 3.60 -22.89 15.59
C PRO A 331 4.48 -23.77 14.69
N ARG A 332 5.79 -23.79 14.95
CA ARG A 332 6.78 -24.60 14.24
C ARG A 332 7.74 -25.22 15.23
N LEU A 333 8.26 -26.39 14.89
CA LEU A 333 9.30 -27.09 15.63
C LEU A 333 10.56 -27.17 14.78
N LEU A 334 11.71 -27.20 15.45
CA LEU A 334 12.99 -27.57 14.87
C LEU A 334 13.34 -28.99 15.32
N TYR A 335 13.47 -29.91 14.37
CA TYR A 335 14.00 -31.26 14.63
C TYR A 335 15.50 -31.27 14.36
N ALA A 336 16.30 -31.54 15.40
CA ALA A 336 17.75 -31.52 15.34
C ALA A 336 18.29 -32.96 15.44
N PHE A 337 18.70 -33.54 14.32
CA PHE A 337 19.22 -34.91 14.21
C PHE A 337 20.74 -34.90 14.29
N ASP A 338 21.29 -35.78 15.13
CA ASP A 338 22.74 -36.02 15.23
C ASP A 338 22.99 -37.35 15.96
N THR A 339 24.17 -37.95 15.82
CA THR A 339 24.55 -39.10 16.66
C THR A 339 24.80 -38.67 18.10
N PHE A 340 25.26 -37.43 18.31
CA PHE A 340 25.79 -36.84 19.54
C PHE A 340 26.88 -37.69 20.22
N GLU A 341 27.44 -38.66 19.48
CA GLU A 341 28.45 -39.64 19.90
C GLU A 341 29.66 -39.66 18.94
N GLY A 342 29.69 -38.71 17.99
CA GLY A 342 30.75 -38.55 16.99
C GLY A 342 30.36 -39.05 15.59
N MET A 343 31.23 -38.75 14.61
CA MET A 343 30.97 -39.01 13.20
C MET A 343 30.92 -40.52 12.87
N PRO A 344 30.04 -40.94 11.94
CA PRO A 344 30.03 -42.31 11.42
C PRO A 344 31.29 -42.63 10.59
N ASP A 345 31.52 -43.93 10.33
CA ASP A 345 32.63 -44.39 9.49
C ASP A 345 32.49 -43.86 8.05
N PRO A 346 33.49 -43.15 7.50
CA PRO A 346 33.48 -42.71 6.11
C PRO A 346 33.70 -43.89 5.15
N THR A 347 33.22 -43.75 3.93
CA THR A 347 33.37 -44.70 2.82
C THR A 347 34.54 -44.34 1.90
N ASP A 348 34.83 -45.20 0.91
CA ASP A 348 35.83 -44.92 -0.13
C ASP A 348 35.47 -43.70 -1.00
N ALA A 349 34.22 -43.21 -0.96
CA ALA A 349 33.78 -42.01 -1.67
C ALA A 349 34.12 -40.71 -0.91
N ASP A 350 34.44 -40.79 0.38
CA ASP A 350 34.61 -39.64 1.25
C ASP A 350 36.07 -39.20 1.27
N LEU A 351 36.43 -38.45 0.21
CA LEU A 351 37.76 -37.93 -0.04
C LEU A 351 37.77 -36.40 0.06
N HIS A 352 38.91 -35.84 0.46
CA HIS A 352 39.21 -34.41 0.30
C HIS A 352 40.54 -34.26 -0.45
N ASN A 353 40.52 -33.66 -1.64
CA ASN A 353 41.69 -33.55 -2.51
C ASN A 353 42.37 -34.91 -2.77
N GLY A 354 41.57 -35.97 -2.95
CA GLY A 354 42.04 -37.35 -3.15
C GLY A 354 42.59 -38.06 -1.90
N ILE A 355 42.49 -37.46 -0.71
CA ILE A 355 42.90 -38.08 0.56
C ILE A 355 41.65 -38.62 1.29
N PRO A 356 41.62 -39.90 1.71
CA PRO A 356 40.51 -40.45 2.49
C PRO A 356 40.29 -39.73 3.83
N ALA A 357 39.04 -39.48 4.20
CA ALA A 357 38.65 -38.76 5.42
C ALA A 357 39.33 -39.27 6.71
N ASN A 358 39.47 -40.60 6.87
CA ASN A 358 40.17 -41.20 8.02
C ASN A 358 41.67 -40.83 8.12
N GLN A 359 42.24 -40.19 7.11
CA GLN A 359 43.63 -39.73 7.05
C GLN A 359 43.77 -38.19 7.16
N THR A 360 42.66 -37.44 7.21
CA THR A 360 42.65 -35.97 7.27
C THR A 360 42.51 -35.41 8.69
N GLY A 361 42.23 -36.28 9.68
CA GLY A 361 41.99 -35.90 11.07
C GLY A 361 40.50 -35.75 11.45
N PHE A 362 39.60 -35.84 10.46
CA PHE A 362 38.14 -35.85 10.62
C PHE A 362 37.60 -37.24 10.23
N GLY A 363 37.90 -38.25 11.06
CA GLY A 363 37.51 -39.63 10.83
C GLY A 363 36.41 -40.11 11.78
N ALA A 364 36.11 -41.40 11.71
CA ALA A 364 35.12 -42.04 12.58
C ALA A 364 35.33 -41.72 14.07
N GLY A 365 34.26 -41.37 14.78
CA GLY A 365 34.27 -41.05 16.20
C GLY A 365 34.90 -39.70 16.57
N THR A 366 35.23 -38.86 15.60
CA THR A 366 35.57 -37.44 15.86
C THR A 366 34.30 -36.61 16.05
N LEU A 367 34.42 -35.39 16.59
CA LEU A 367 33.29 -34.46 16.82
C LEU A 367 32.16 -35.01 17.74
N ASP A 368 32.51 -35.78 18.77
CA ASP A 368 31.55 -36.13 19.84
C ASP A 368 31.07 -34.87 20.61
N ALA A 369 29.75 -34.78 20.83
CA ALA A 369 29.10 -33.63 21.47
C ALA A 369 27.81 -34.04 22.21
N PRO A 370 27.91 -34.51 23.48
CA PRO A 370 26.74 -34.94 24.25
C PRO A 370 25.67 -33.84 24.37
N ILE A 371 24.40 -34.19 24.10
CA ILE A 371 23.24 -33.27 24.03
C ILE A 371 23.15 -32.34 25.25
N ARG A 372 23.25 -32.91 26.47
CA ARG A 372 23.06 -32.17 27.73
C ARG A 372 24.16 -31.13 27.98
N GLU A 373 25.35 -31.38 27.50
CA GLU A 373 26.52 -30.54 27.71
C GLU A 373 26.66 -29.47 26.61
N ASN A 374 25.91 -29.59 25.52
CA ASN A 374 26.02 -28.72 24.37
C ASN A 374 24.64 -28.19 23.93
N LEU A 375 23.90 -28.93 23.08
CA LEU A 375 22.64 -28.49 22.49
C LEU A 375 21.61 -27.99 23.52
N ASP A 376 21.42 -28.70 24.64
CA ASP A 376 20.53 -28.27 25.71
C ASP A 376 20.98 -26.94 26.33
N GLN A 377 22.30 -26.77 26.51
CA GLN A 377 22.88 -25.57 27.12
C GLN A 377 22.69 -24.35 26.22
N VAL A 378 23.03 -24.44 24.94
CA VAL A 378 22.90 -23.31 24.00
C VAL A 378 21.43 -22.98 23.71
N CYS A 379 20.55 -23.98 23.63
CA CYS A 379 19.11 -23.75 23.53
C CYS A 379 18.53 -23.10 24.79
N GLN A 380 19.08 -23.39 25.97
CA GLN A 380 18.67 -22.73 27.20
C GLN A 380 19.18 -21.28 27.26
N LEU A 381 20.38 -20.99 26.78
CA LEU A 381 20.94 -19.63 26.71
C LEU A 381 20.10 -18.70 25.81
N LEU A 382 19.51 -19.24 24.74
CA LEU A 382 18.65 -18.49 23.82
C LEU A 382 17.15 -18.59 24.12
N ASP A 383 16.77 -19.29 25.20
CA ASP A 383 15.37 -19.59 25.53
C ASP A 383 14.61 -20.19 24.33
N VAL A 384 15.11 -21.27 23.73
CA VAL A 384 14.48 -21.94 22.57
C VAL A 384 14.27 -23.43 22.79
N ARG A 385 14.55 -23.93 24.00
CA ARG A 385 14.54 -25.36 24.31
C ARG A 385 13.19 -26.03 24.08
N ASP A 386 12.10 -25.28 24.20
CA ASP A 386 10.72 -25.72 24.06
C ASP A 386 10.30 -26.05 22.63
N ILE A 387 10.98 -25.48 21.62
CA ILE A 387 10.69 -25.69 20.20
C ILE A 387 11.71 -26.58 19.50
N VAL A 388 12.83 -26.93 20.17
CA VAL A 388 13.87 -27.81 19.64
C VAL A 388 13.66 -29.25 20.12
N LYS A 389 13.49 -30.17 19.16
CA LYS A 389 13.39 -31.61 19.37
C LYS A 389 14.70 -32.30 18.97
N PRO A 390 15.61 -32.61 19.92
CA PRO A 390 16.81 -33.37 19.61
C PRO A 390 16.44 -34.84 19.33
N VAL A 391 17.04 -35.42 18.29
CA VAL A 391 16.88 -36.82 17.92
C VAL A 391 18.27 -37.45 17.81
N GLN A 392 18.60 -38.32 18.76
CA GLN A 392 19.88 -39.01 18.83
C GLN A 392 19.88 -40.27 17.96
N GLY A 393 20.88 -40.41 17.08
CA GLY A 393 21.16 -41.63 16.33
C GLY A 393 21.64 -41.37 14.90
N LEU A 394 21.94 -42.44 14.16
CA LEU A 394 22.32 -42.34 12.75
C LEU A 394 21.12 -41.94 11.88
N PHE A 395 21.37 -41.23 10.77
CA PHE A 395 20.30 -40.75 9.88
C PHE A 395 19.48 -41.87 9.25
N ASN A 396 20.11 -42.95 8.76
CA ASN A 396 19.42 -44.15 8.26
C ASN A 396 18.50 -44.83 9.27
N GLU A 397 18.76 -44.69 10.57
CA GLU A 397 17.94 -45.26 11.64
C GLU A 397 16.84 -44.30 12.09
N THR A 398 17.15 -43.00 12.17
CA THR A 398 16.29 -42.00 12.80
C THR A 398 15.34 -41.31 11.83
N LEU A 399 15.82 -40.84 10.67
CA LEU A 399 15.00 -40.08 9.71
C LEU A 399 13.73 -40.83 9.25
N PRO A 400 13.78 -42.15 8.91
CA PRO A 400 12.57 -42.88 8.52
C PRO A 400 11.50 -42.95 9.61
N GLN A 401 11.90 -42.93 10.89
CA GLN A 401 10.99 -43.03 12.03
C GLN A 401 10.24 -41.73 12.28
N TYR A 402 10.93 -40.59 12.09
CA TYR A 402 10.39 -39.26 12.38
C TYR A 402 9.79 -38.56 11.15
N LYS A 403 10.02 -39.03 9.91
CA LYS A 403 9.48 -38.45 8.66
C LYS A 403 7.98 -38.09 8.75
N LYS A 404 7.17 -38.96 9.36
CA LYS A 404 5.72 -38.72 9.54
C LYS A 404 5.39 -37.70 10.63
N GLU A 405 6.19 -37.63 11.68
CA GLU A 405 5.98 -36.69 12.79
C GLU A 405 6.39 -35.27 12.37
N ILE A 406 7.48 -35.15 11.60
CA ILE A 406 7.96 -33.88 11.05
C ILE A 406 6.88 -33.26 10.16
N GLY A 407 6.21 -34.06 9.31
CA GLY A 407 5.23 -33.54 8.36
C GLY A 407 5.92 -32.75 7.24
N ASP A 408 5.28 -31.67 6.79
CA ASP A 408 5.84 -30.76 5.78
C ASP A 408 7.09 -30.06 6.34
N ILE A 409 8.10 -29.84 5.50
CA ILE A 409 9.37 -29.19 5.85
C ILE A 409 9.49 -27.89 5.07
N ALA A 410 9.60 -26.77 5.79
CA ALA A 410 9.76 -25.44 5.20
C ALA A 410 11.23 -25.06 5.00
N PHE A 411 12.12 -25.64 5.82
CA PHE A 411 13.55 -25.41 5.79
C PHE A 411 14.31 -26.69 6.18
N LEU A 412 15.27 -27.08 5.35
CA LEU A 412 16.13 -28.23 5.59
C LEU A 412 17.60 -27.79 5.58
N HIS A 413 18.28 -27.95 6.72
CA HIS A 413 19.74 -27.83 6.81
C HIS A 413 20.34 -29.24 6.83
N ALA A 414 21.11 -29.57 5.79
CA ALA A 414 21.72 -30.86 5.56
C ALA A 414 23.25 -30.77 5.74
N ASP A 415 23.72 -31.13 6.93
CA ASP A 415 25.13 -31.19 7.32
C ASP A 415 25.52 -32.66 7.58
N GLY A 416 25.73 -33.39 6.47
CA GLY A 416 25.90 -34.85 6.50
C GLY A 416 27.34 -35.33 6.45
N ASP A 417 28.29 -34.46 6.09
CA ASP A 417 29.70 -34.73 5.75
C ASP A 417 29.93 -35.77 4.65
N TRP A 418 29.47 -36.99 4.87
CA TRP A 418 29.71 -38.18 4.05
C TRP A 418 28.66 -38.40 2.98
N TYR A 419 29.05 -39.16 1.96
CA TYR A 419 28.18 -39.60 0.88
C TYR A 419 26.91 -40.29 1.40
N GLU A 420 27.06 -41.33 2.24
CA GLU A 420 25.92 -42.13 2.74
C GLU A 420 25.00 -41.29 3.64
N SER A 421 25.57 -40.49 4.54
CA SER A 421 24.81 -39.60 5.43
C SER A 421 24.05 -38.52 4.65
N THR A 422 24.68 -37.90 3.65
CA THR A 422 24.00 -36.92 2.77
C THR A 422 22.87 -37.60 2.00
N MET A 423 23.11 -38.78 1.44
CA MET A 423 22.12 -39.55 0.69
C MET A 423 20.94 -39.99 1.58
N ASP A 424 21.19 -40.36 2.84
CA ASP A 424 20.16 -40.68 3.82
C ASP A 424 19.24 -39.48 4.10
N ILE A 425 19.80 -38.27 4.23
CA ILE A 425 19.01 -37.03 4.44
C ILE A 425 18.05 -36.83 3.26
N PHE A 426 18.57 -36.83 2.04
CA PHE A 426 17.78 -36.54 0.85
C PHE A 426 16.73 -37.62 0.54
N ASN A 427 17.09 -38.92 0.62
CA ASN A 427 16.16 -40.02 0.40
C ASN A 427 14.98 -40.01 1.38
N ASN A 428 15.19 -39.54 2.61
CA ASN A 428 14.16 -39.55 3.64
C ASN A 428 13.36 -38.24 3.69
N LEU A 429 14.00 -37.08 3.53
CA LEU A 429 13.36 -35.79 3.82
C LEU A 429 13.01 -34.95 2.59
N TYR A 430 13.67 -35.15 1.44
CA TYR A 430 13.49 -34.26 0.29
C TYR A 430 12.03 -34.18 -0.17
N GLU A 431 11.31 -35.30 -0.22
CA GLU A 431 9.88 -35.34 -0.57
C GLU A 431 9.01 -34.49 0.36
N ASN A 432 9.37 -34.39 1.65
CA ASN A 432 8.64 -33.62 2.65
C ASN A 432 8.95 -32.13 2.61
N VAL A 433 10.05 -31.72 1.96
CA VAL A 433 10.30 -30.30 1.71
C VAL A 433 9.21 -29.78 0.78
N VAL A 434 8.54 -28.70 1.16
CA VAL A 434 7.46 -28.12 0.35
C VAL A 434 8.03 -27.37 -0.85
N PHE A 435 7.20 -27.13 -1.87
CA PHE A 435 7.56 -26.23 -2.97
C PHE A 435 7.84 -24.82 -2.39
N GLY A 436 8.95 -24.22 -2.81
CA GLY A 436 9.47 -22.98 -2.25
C GLY A 436 10.21 -23.15 -0.91
N GLY A 437 10.35 -24.35 -0.36
CA GLY A 437 11.18 -24.58 0.84
C GLY A 437 12.67 -24.44 0.54
N ASN A 438 13.40 -23.85 1.49
CA ASN A 438 14.84 -23.62 1.36
C ASN A 438 15.64 -24.82 1.90
N ILE A 439 16.69 -25.20 1.17
CA ILE A 439 17.60 -26.30 1.53
C ILE A 439 19.03 -25.76 1.54
N GLN A 440 19.70 -25.80 2.69
CA GLN A 440 21.13 -25.51 2.79
C GLN A 440 21.90 -26.81 2.99
N VAL A 441 22.94 -27.03 2.19
CA VAL A 441 23.83 -28.19 2.26
C VAL A 441 25.23 -27.72 2.65
N ASP A 442 25.72 -28.26 3.75
CA ASP A 442 27.09 -28.02 4.20
C ASP A 442 28.02 -29.13 3.68
N ASP A 443 29.31 -28.79 3.57
CA ASP A 443 30.39 -29.68 3.11
C ASP A 443 30.36 -30.17 1.67
N TYR A 444 29.44 -29.64 0.87
CA TYR A 444 29.39 -29.81 -0.58
C TYR A 444 30.72 -29.47 -1.28
N GLY A 445 31.37 -28.39 -0.87
CA GLY A 445 32.64 -27.95 -1.47
C GLY A 445 33.90 -28.59 -0.85
N HIS A 446 33.78 -29.20 0.34
CA HIS A 446 34.90 -29.83 1.04
C HIS A 446 35.01 -31.33 0.76
N TRP A 447 33.93 -32.09 0.92
CA TRP A 447 33.94 -33.54 0.77
C TRP A 447 33.47 -33.98 -0.61
N GLU A 448 34.32 -34.71 -1.34
CA GLU A 448 33.97 -35.29 -2.64
C GLU A 448 32.75 -36.22 -2.54
N GLY A 449 32.58 -36.89 -1.39
CA GLY A 449 31.44 -37.74 -1.08
C GLY A 449 30.11 -36.97 -0.98
N CYS A 450 30.07 -35.88 -0.20
CA CYS A 450 28.89 -35.00 -0.11
C CYS A 450 28.50 -34.44 -1.50
N LYS A 451 29.47 -33.87 -2.23
CA LYS A 451 29.26 -33.35 -3.59
C LYS A 451 28.67 -34.40 -4.53
N LYS A 452 29.22 -35.61 -4.49
CA LYS A 452 28.76 -36.73 -5.30
C LYS A 452 27.34 -37.14 -4.93
N ALA A 453 26.99 -37.19 -3.65
CA ALA A 453 25.65 -37.53 -3.20
C ALA A 453 24.60 -36.56 -3.72
N ILE A 454 24.85 -35.24 -3.66
CA ILE A 454 23.94 -34.21 -4.18
C ILE A 454 23.67 -34.40 -5.67
N HIS A 455 24.71 -34.54 -6.49
CA HIS A 455 24.53 -34.69 -7.94
C HIS A 455 23.98 -36.05 -8.37
N GLU A 456 24.20 -37.12 -7.60
CA GLU A 456 23.54 -38.40 -7.85
C GLU A 456 22.06 -38.34 -7.47
N PHE A 457 21.72 -37.68 -6.36
CA PHE A 457 20.33 -37.48 -5.96
C PHE A 457 19.56 -36.56 -6.90
N GLU A 458 20.17 -35.46 -7.35
CA GLU A 458 19.66 -34.56 -8.39
C GLU A 458 19.24 -35.35 -9.65
N LYS A 459 20.14 -36.24 -10.13
CA LYS A 459 19.85 -37.13 -11.27
C LYS A 459 18.73 -38.14 -10.98
N LEU A 460 18.62 -38.63 -9.74
CA LEU A 460 17.57 -39.57 -9.34
C LEU A 460 16.18 -38.92 -9.31
N GLN A 461 16.10 -37.63 -8.98
CA GLN A 461 14.85 -36.87 -8.99
C GLN A 461 14.44 -36.38 -10.39
N GLU A 462 15.33 -36.48 -11.39
CA GLU A 462 15.15 -35.84 -12.70
C GLU A 462 14.92 -34.31 -12.58
N GLU A 463 15.52 -33.69 -11.55
CA GLU A 463 15.44 -32.26 -11.27
C GLU A 463 16.84 -31.62 -11.42
N SER A 464 16.88 -30.28 -11.59
CA SER A 464 18.13 -29.51 -11.54
C SER A 464 18.10 -28.67 -10.27
N PHE A 465 19.11 -28.81 -9.41
CA PHE A 465 19.25 -28.02 -8.19
C PHE A 465 20.07 -26.79 -8.53
N ASN A 466 19.45 -25.61 -8.50
CA ASN A 466 20.17 -24.34 -8.71
C ASN A 466 20.98 -24.01 -7.45
N LEU A 467 22.20 -24.50 -7.38
CA LEU A 467 23.04 -24.40 -6.19
C LEU A 467 23.69 -23.01 -6.10
N HIS A 468 23.26 -22.21 -5.14
CA HIS A 468 23.90 -20.95 -4.75
C HIS A 468 25.07 -21.23 -3.82
N GLN A 469 26.24 -20.71 -4.17
CA GLN A 469 27.42 -20.85 -3.33
C GLN A 469 27.39 -19.87 -2.15
N ILE A 470 27.60 -20.36 -0.93
CA ILE A 470 27.68 -19.52 0.29
C ILE A 470 29.14 -19.16 0.58
N ASP A 471 29.98 -20.18 0.65
CA ASP A 471 31.42 -20.05 0.89
C ASP A 471 32.17 -21.19 0.16
N TYR A 472 33.37 -21.55 0.59
CA TYR A 472 34.13 -22.63 -0.05
C TYR A 472 33.47 -24.01 0.08
N THR A 473 32.58 -24.21 1.06
CA THR A 473 32.09 -25.54 1.47
C THR A 473 30.56 -25.65 1.44
N GLY A 474 29.83 -24.57 1.74
CA GLY A 474 28.37 -24.56 1.79
C GLY A 474 27.71 -24.08 0.50
N VAL A 475 26.57 -24.69 0.17
CA VAL A 475 25.66 -24.26 -0.89
C VAL A 475 24.22 -24.26 -0.37
N TRP A 476 23.32 -23.55 -1.02
CA TRP A 476 21.88 -23.69 -0.79
C TRP A 476 21.11 -23.66 -2.10
N PHE A 477 19.88 -24.15 -2.07
CA PHE A 477 18.95 -24.06 -3.19
C PHE A 477 17.51 -24.10 -2.69
N ARG A 478 16.58 -23.65 -3.54
CA ARG A 478 15.15 -23.67 -3.25
C ARG A 478 14.47 -24.82 -4.00
N LYS A 479 13.64 -25.60 -3.29
CA LYS A 479 12.90 -26.70 -3.93
C LYS A 479 11.83 -26.15 -4.86
N GLY A 480 11.86 -26.58 -6.11
CA GLY A 480 11.03 -26.01 -7.18
C GLY A 480 11.78 -24.97 -8.04
N GLY A 481 13.08 -24.81 -7.81
CA GLY A 481 13.89 -23.73 -8.37
C GLY A 481 13.84 -22.50 -7.47
N ASP A 482 14.81 -21.62 -7.64
CA ASP A 482 14.56 -20.22 -7.31
C ASP A 482 13.43 -19.72 -8.20
N VAL A 483 12.91 -18.54 -7.92
CA VAL A 483 12.22 -17.81 -8.99
C VAL A 483 13.30 -17.48 -10.02
N GLU A 484 13.65 -18.46 -10.85
CA GLU A 484 14.70 -18.36 -11.85
C GLU A 484 14.03 -18.05 -13.18
N ASP A 485 14.33 -16.84 -13.62
CA ASP A 485 14.12 -16.28 -14.95
C ASP A 485 14.88 -17.06 -16.04
N ASN A 486 14.66 -18.38 -16.16
CA ASN A 486 15.30 -19.24 -17.16
C ASN A 486 14.29 -20.08 -17.97
N GLU A 487 13.20 -19.45 -18.39
CA GLU A 487 12.93 -19.35 -19.83
C GLU A 487 12.92 -17.84 -20.10
N VAL A 488 13.39 -17.38 -21.27
CA VAL A 488 13.02 -16.04 -21.76
C VAL A 488 11.52 -16.08 -22.12
N SER A 489 10.69 -16.25 -21.09
CA SER A 489 9.33 -15.78 -21.01
C SER A 489 9.50 -14.28 -20.86
N SER A 490 9.36 -13.55 -21.97
CA SER A 490 9.34 -12.09 -21.95
C SER A 490 8.43 -11.63 -20.80
N TYR A 491 9.00 -11.03 -19.76
CA TYR A 491 8.22 -10.38 -18.71
C TYR A 491 7.15 -9.52 -19.39
N SER A 492 5.91 -9.70 -18.96
CA SER A 492 4.72 -9.13 -19.58
C SER A 492 3.89 -8.50 -18.49
N PRO A 493 3.60 -7.18 -18.55
CA PRO A 493 2.91 -6.51 -17.47
C PRO A 493 1.50 -7.07 -17.29
N THR A 494 1.09 -7.26 -16.05
CA THR A 494 -0.25 -7.71 -15.70
C THR A 494 -1.07 -6.54 -15.15
N LEU A 495 -2.17 -6.22 -15.83
CA LEU A 495 -3.08 -5.13 -15.52
C LEU A 495 -4.40 -5.71 -15.00
N CYS A 496 -4.69 -5.52 -13.73
CA CYS A 496 -5.95 -5.96 -13.13
C CYS A 496 -7.04 -4.90 -13.29
N VAL A 497 -8.18 -5.29 -13.86
CA VAL A 497 -9.37 -4.44 -14.02
C VAL A 497 -10.49 -4.96 -13.12
N ASP A 498 -10.82 -4.24 -12.05
CA ASP A 498 -11.93 -4.65 -11.17
C ASP A 498 -13.30 -4.35 -11.81
N GLY A 499 -14.05 -5.42 -12.11
CA GLY A 499 -15.39 -5.40 -12.69
C GLY A 499 -16.52 -4.92 -11.78
N VAL A 500 -16.23 -4.31 -10.61
CA VAL A 500 -17.22 -3.91 -9.59
C VAL A 500 -18.41 -3.12 -10.12
N PHE A 501 -18.25 -2.26 -11.13
CA PHE A 501 -19.38 -1.49 -11.65
C PHE A 501 -20.44 -2.38 -12.28
N PHE A 502 -20.05 -3.46 -12.97
CA PHE A 502 -20.98 -4.42 -13.56
C PHE A 502 -21.84 -5.16 -12.52
N GLN A 503 -21.31 -5.31 -11.30
CA GLN A 503 -22.07 -5.85 -10.16
C GLN A 503 -23.08 -4.82 -9.63
N LEU A 504 -22.65 -3.57 -9.46
CA LEU A 504 -23.44 -2.54 -8.78
C LEU A 504 -24.53 -1.94 -9.67
N TYR A 505 -24.21 -1.66 -10.94
CA TYR A 505 -25.06 -0.88 -11.83
C TYR A 505 -24.91 -1.30 -13.30
N ASN A 506 -25.92 -1.01 -14.11
CA ASN A 506 -25.87 -1.22 -15.56
C ASN A 506 -26.29 0.07 -16.30
N THR A 507 -25.44 1.10 -16.20
CA THR A 507 -25.67 2.45 -16.75
C THR A 507 -24.54 2.86 -17.72
N GLY A 508 -24.37 4.16 -17.98
CA GLY A 508 -23.37 4.67 -18.94
C GLY A 508 -21.93 4.20 -18.65
N ILE A 509 -21.51 4.10 -17.39
CA ILE A 509 -20.17 3.63 -17.03
C ILE A 509 -19.98 2.15 -17.43
N ALA A 510 -21.00 1.30 -17.26
CA ALA A 510 -20.95 -0.09 -17.73
C ALA A 510 -20.79 -0.17 -19.26
N ARG A 511 -21.43 0.74 -20.01
CA ARG A 511 -21.22 0.87 -21.46
C ARG A 511 -19.79 1.28 -21.80
N VAL A 512 -19.22 2.27 -21.10
CA VAL A 512 -17.83 2.69 -21.29
C VAL A 512 -16.87 1.51 -21.16
N TRP A 513 -16.94 0.77 -20.05
CA TRP A 513 -16.04 -0.36 -19.83
C TRP A 513 -16.27 -1.52 -20.78
N LYS A 514 -17.54 -1.85 -21.08
CA LYS A 514 -17.84 -2.89 -22.07
C LYS A 514 -17.22 -2.53 -23.43
N SER A 515 -17.39 -1.28 -23.88
CA SER A 515 -16.84 -0.85 -25.16
C SER A 515 -15.31 -0.81 -25.17
N ILE A 516 -14.66 -0.37 -24.08
CA ILE A 516 -13.19 -0.43 -23.96
C ILE A 516 -12.69 -1.88 -24.03
N LEU A 517 -13.28 -2.79 -23.25
CA LEU A 517 -12.91 -4.21 -23.25
C LEU A 517 -13.12 -4.86 -24.63
N GLU A 518 -14.21 -4.51 -25.34
CA GLU A 518 -14.47 -4.99 -26.70
C GLU A 518 -13.43 -4.49 -27.71
N GLU A 519 -12.95 -3.24 -27.58
CA GLU A 519 -11.87 -2.74 -28.44
C GLU A 519 -10.52 -3.33 -28.08
N TRP A 520 -10.19 -3.46 -26.79
CA TRP A 520 -8.95 -4.12 -26.36
C TRP A 520 -8.88 -5.57 -26.80
N ALA A 521 -9.98 -6.31 -26.76
CA ALA A 521 -10.08 -7.68 -27.25
C ALA A 521 -9.74 -7.85 -28.74
N LYS A 522 -9.78 -6.78 -29.54
CA LYS A 522 -9.39 -6.78 -30.96
C LYS A 522 -7.90 -6.49 -31.17
N SER A 523 -7.16 -6.21 -30.10
CA SER A 523 -5.76 -5.81 -30.13
C SER A 523 -4.91 -6.72 -29.26
N ASP A 524 -3.59 -6.69 -29.46
CA ASP A 524 -2.65 -7.43 -28.62
C ASP A 524 -2.62 -6.91 -27.17
N PHE A 525 -3.24 -5.76 -26.88
CA PHE A 525 -3.33 -5.24 -25.51
C PHE A 525 -4.11 -6.16 -24.57
N ALA A 526 -5.07 -6.92 -25.11
CA ALA A 526 -5.89 -7.86 -24.33
C ALA A 526 -5.06 -8.89 -23.54
N LYS A 527 -3.86 -9.24 -24.01
CA LYS A 527 -2.99 -10.23 -23.35
C LYS A 527 -2.45 -9.76 -21.99
N TYR A 528 -2.44 -8.45 -21.75
CA TYR A 528 -1.98 -7.84 -20.50
C TYR A 528 -3.10 -7.66 -19.47
N ILE A 529 -4.36 -7.94 -19.83
CA ILE A 529 -5.53 -7.57 -19.01
C ILE A 529 -6.10 -8.80 -18.31
N VAL A 530 -6.31 -8.68 -16.99
CA VAL A 530 -7.08 -9.61 -16.18
C VAL A 530 -8.28 -8.88 -15.58
N VAL A 531 -9.48 -9.23 -16.02
CA VAL A 531 -10.72 -8.66 -15.45
C VAL A 531 -11.12 -9.45 -14.21
N LEU A 532 -11.21 -8.78 -13.07
CA LEU A 532 -11.72 -9.38 -11.84
C LEU A 532 -13.24 -9.41 -11.88
N ASP A 533 -13.80 -10.60 -12.05
CA ASP A 533 -15.23 -10.81 -12.24
C ASP A 533 -15.94 -11.03 -10.90
N ARG A 534 -16.57 -9.97 -10.41
CA ARG A 534 -17.28 -9.98 -9.13
C ARG A 534 -18.59 -10.72 -9.23
N GLY A 535 -18.63 -11.93 -8.67
CA GLY A 535 -19.85 -12.74 -8.63
C GLY A 535 -20.41 -13.14 -10.00
N GLY A 536 -19.58 -13.16 -11.06
CA GLY A 536 -20.01 -13.54 -12.41
C GLY A 536 -20.87 -12.48 -13.11
N THR A 537 -20.62 -11.20 -12.83
CA THR A 537 -21.41 -10.08 -13.34
C THR A 537 -20.77 -9.35 -14.52
N ALA A 538 -19.46 -9.51 -14.73
CA ALA A 538 -18.76 -8.89 -15.84
C ALA A 538 -19.16 -9.54 -17.19
N PRO A 539 -19.25 -8.76 -18.28
CA PRO A 539 -19.55 -9.30 -19.60
C PRO A 539 -18.40 -10.20 -20.08
N GLN A 540 -18.71 -11.42 -20.51
CA GLN A 540 -17.72 -12.38 -20.98
C GLN A 540 -17.33 -12.09 -22.44
N ILE A 541 -16.31 -11.27 -22.64
CA ILE A 541 -15.79 -10.88 -23.95
C ILE A 541 -14.69 -11.86 -24.39
N PRO A 542 -14.81 -12.54 -25.54
CA PRO A 542 -13.78 -13.43 -26.04
C PRO A 542 -12.43 -12.73 -26.23
N GLY A 543 -11.34 -13.36 -25.79
CA GLY A 543 -9.99 -12.80 -25.88
C GLY A 543 -9.52 -12.07 -24.61
N ILE A 544 -10.40 -11.83 -23.64
CA ILE A 544 -10.04 -11.26 -22.33
C ILE A 544 -9.96 -12.38 -21.28
N ARG A 545 -8.96 -12.30 -20.39
CA ARG A 545 -8.82 -13.20 -19.23
C ARG A 545 -9.68 -12.69 -18.07
N TYR A 546 -10.39 -13.59 -17.40
CA TYR A 546 -11.24 -13.27 -16.24
C TYR A 546 -10.82 -14.07 -15.01
N ARG A 547 -10.79 -13.42 -13.86
CA ARG A 547 -10.51 -14.02 -12.54
C ARG A 547 -11.76 -13.86 -11.65
N PRO A 548 -12.47 -14.95 -11.31
CA PRO A 548 -13.63 -14.86 -10.43
C PRO A 548 -13.22 -14.42 -9.02
N ILE A 549 -13.91 -13.41 -8.46
CA ILE A 549 -13.68 -12.94 -7.09
C ILE A 549 -15.02 -12.70 -6.35
N PRO A 550 -15.01 -12.61 -5.00
CA PRO A 550 -16.22 -12.32 -4.23
C PRO A 550 -16.92 -11.01 -4.61
N THR A 551 -18.23 -10.95 -4.35
CA THR A 551 -19.03 -9.74 -4.58
C THR A 551 -18.64 -8.63 -3.61
N TYR A 552 -18.57 -7.40 -4.12
CA TYR A 552 -18.31 -6.19 -3.36
C TYR A 552 -19.50 -5.77 -2.48
N SER A 553 -19.21 -5.21 -1.30
CA SER A 553 -20.20 -4.61 -0.40
C SER A 553 -19.65 -3.38 0.32
N TYR A 554 -20.39 -2.27 0.27
CA TYR A 554 -20.06 -1.05 1.02
C TYR A 554 -20.06 -1.22 2.55
N ALA A 555 -20.54 -2.35 3.07
CA ALA A 555 -20.49 -2.65 4.50
C ALA A 555 -19.14 -3.26 4.95
N ALA A 556 -18.29 -3.67 4.01
CA ALA A 556 -17.04 -4.40 4.28
C ALA A 556 -15.90 -3.93 3.37
N THR A 557 -15.72 -2.61 3.25
CA THR A 557 -14.75 -2.00 2.33
C THR A 557 -13.31 -2.40 2.65
N ASP A 558 -12.91 -2.42 3.93
CA ASP A 558 -11.53 -2.73 4.31
C ASP A 558 -11.14 -4.18 4.01
N ALA A 559 -12.03 -5.13 4.32
CA ALA A 559 -11.87 -6.53 3.95
C ALA A 559 -11.82 -6.72 2.42
N ASP A 560 -12.56 -5.90 1.66
CA ASP A 560 -12.50 -5.93 0.19
C ASP A 560 -11.14 -5.47 -0.33
N LYS A 561 -10.51 -4.47 0.29
CA LYS A 561 -9.14 -4.02 -0.06
C LYS A 561 -8.12 -5.13 0.16
N GLU A 562 -8.23 -5.87 1.26
CA GLU A 562 -7.39 -7.05 1.55
C GLU A 562 -7.55 -8.13 0.47
N ILE A 563 -8.80 -8.43 0.08
CA ILE A 563 -9.10 -9.40 -1.00
C ILE A 563 -8.49 -8.92 -2.32
N LEU A 564 -8.69 -7.65 -2.67
CA LEU A 564 -8.13 -7.07 -3.89
C LEU A 564 -6.60 -7.09 -3.88
N GLN A 565 -5.98 -6.79 -2.74
CA GLN A 565 -4.52 -6.86 -2.61
C GLN A 565 -4.03 -8.29 -2.82
N GLN A 566 -4.61 -9.26 -2.12
CA GLN A 566 -4.25 -10.66 -2.27
C GLN A 566 -4.38 -11.13 -3.72
N VAL A 567 -5.48 -10.76 -4.40
CA VAL A 567 -5.68 -11.13 -5.82
C VAL A 567 -4.65 -10.44 -6.72
N CYS A 568 -4.29 -9.18 -6.46
CA CYS A 568 -3.23 -8.50 -7.20
C CYS A 568 -1.88 -9.20 -7.00
N ASP A 569 -1.54 -9.61 -5.78
CA ASP A 569 -0.31 -10.33 -5.47
C ASP A 569 -0.28 -11.71 -6.15
N GLU A 570 -1.39 -12.46 -6.10
CA GLU A 570 -1.55 -13.77 -6.77
C GLU A 570 -1.42 -13.69 -8.29
N GLU A 571 -1.92 -12.62 -8.90
CA GLU A 571 -1.87 -12.40 -10.35
C GLU A 571 -0.55 -11.74 -10.79
N GLY A 572 0.30 -11.30 -9.86
CA GLY A 572 1.51 -10.53 -10.18
C GLY A 572 1.19 -9.18 -10.83
N ALA A 573 0.15 -8.49 -10.36
CA ALA A 573 -0.36 -7.28 -10.98
C ALA A 573 0.60 -6.08 -10.80
N ASP A 574 1.06 -5.52 -11.92
CA ASP A 574 1.88 -4.29 -11.93
C ASP A 574 1.04 -3.04 -11.74
N LEU A 575 -0.25 -3.12 -12.10
CA LEU A 575 -1.18 -2.00 -12.01
C LEU A 575 -2.61 -2.48 -11.86
N PHE A 576 -3.37 -1.71 -11.09
CA PHE A 576 -4.79 -1.93 -10.87
C PHE A 576 -5.62 -0.76 -11.42
N ILE A 577 -6.79 -1.05 -11.97
CA ILE A 577 -7.81 -0.03 -12.27
C ILE A 577 -9.18 -0.55 -11.90
N SER A 578 -9.94 0.26 -11.17
CA SER A 578 -11.34 -0.05 -10.86
C SER A 578 -12.27 0.49 -11.92
N THR A 579 -13.26 -0.31 -12.32
CA THR A 579 -14.39 0.19 -13.09
C THR A 579 -15.25 1.18 -12.29
N TYR A 580 -15.02 1.28 -10.98
CA TYR A 580 -15.59 2.31 -10.12
C TYR A 580 -14.55 2.82 -9.12
N TYR A 581 -14.78 2.66 -7.81
CA TYR A 581 -14.00 3.33 -6.77
C TYR A 581 -13.39 2.37 -5.73
N THR A 582 -13.21 1.10 -6.08
CA THR A 582 -12.50 0.13 -5.22
C THR A 582 -10.98 0.29 -5.38
N THR A 583 -10.22 -0.10 -4.37
CA THR A 583 -8.75 -0.04 -4.39
C THR A 583 -8.14 -1.27 -3.70
N PRO A 584 -6.96 -1.74 -4.14
CA PRO A 584 -6.11 -2.61 -3.34
C PRO A 584 -5.41 -1.80 -2.22
N ILE A 585 -4.48 -2.41 -1.48
CA ILE A 585 -3.78 -1.77 -0.35
C ILE A 585 -2.51 -1.06 -0.82
N SER A 586 -1.66 -1.75 -1.58
CA SER A 586 -0.32 -1.29 -2.00
C SER A 586 -0.13 -1.31 -3.52
N THR A 587 -0.87 -2.15 -4.25
CA THR A 587 -0.74 -2.19 -5.72
C THR A 587 -1.07 -0.82 -6.33
N PRO A 588 -0.17 -0.24 -7.16
CA PRO A 588 -0.40 1.05 -7.82
C PRO A 588 -1.71 1.05 -8.60
N SER A 589 -2.44 2.17 -8.56
CA SER A 589 -3.76 2.23 -9.16
C SER A 589 -3.95 3.42 -10.09
N VAL A 590 -4.82 3.27 -11.09
CA VAL A 590 -5.29 4.37 -11.93
C VAL A 590 -6.74 4.70 -11.59
N PHE A 591 -7.02 5.98 -11.35
CA PHE A 591 -8.38 6.46 -11.13
C PHE A 591 -8.99 7.01 -12.41
N MET A 592 -10.16 6.52 -12.80
CA MET A 592 -10.94 7.05 -13.92
C MET A 592 -12.10 7.92 -13.42
N ALA A 593 -11.99 9.22 -13.63
CA ALA A 593 -12.99 10.22 -13.32
C ALA A 593 -14.11 10.24 -14.37
N TYR A 594 -15.28 9.73 -14.01
CA TYR A 594 -16.48 9.82 -14.85
C TYR A 594 -17.18 11.17 -14.72
N ASP A 595 -17.21 11.74 -13.52
CA ASP A 595 -17.76 13.05 -13.21
C ASP A 595 -17.25 13.55 -11.86
N MET A 596 -17.48 14.85 -11.60
CA MET A 596 -17.30 15.48 -10.28
C MET A 596 -18.65 15.99 -9.73
N ILE A 597 -19.77 15.32 -10.07
CA ILE A 597 -21.12 15.73 -9.63
C ILE A 597 -21.21 15.80 -8.10
N PRO A 598 -20.77 14.78 -7.33
CA PRO A 598 -20.86 14.81 -5.87
C PRO A 598 -20.10 16.00 -5.28
N GLU A 599 -18.93 16.31 -5.82
CA GLU A 599 -18.07 17.38 -5.33
C GLU A 599 -18.58 18.77 -5.71
N VAL A 600 -19.04 18.93 -6.94
CA VAL A 600 -19.52 20.21 -7.48
C VAL A 600 -20.92 20.56 -6.96
N LEU A 601 -21.79 19.57 -6.74
CA LEU A 601 -23.16 19.78 -6.26
C LEU A 601 -23.32 19.62 -4.73
N GLY A 602 -22.25 19.29 -4.00
CA GLY A 602 -22.24 19.25 -2.54
C GLY A 602 -22.95 18.02 -1.95
N ALA A 603 -22.53 16.82 -2.35
CA ALA A 603 -22.98 15.56 -1.75
C ALA A 603 -22.45 15.37 -0.31
N ASP A 604 -23.10 14.49 0.44
CA ASP A 604 -22.63 14.07 1.76
C ASP A 604 -21.49 13.05 1.62
N PHE A 605 -20.25 13.48 1.84
CA PHE A 605 -19.08 12.61 1.74
C PHE A 605 -18.98 11.57 2.88
N ASN A 606 -19.93 11.50 3.81
CA ASN A 606 -20.03 10.38 4.74
C ASN A 606 -20.66 9.13 4.10
N GLU A 607 -21.34 9.28 2.94
CA GLU A 607 -21.85 8.12 2.22
C GLU A 607 -20.69 7.21 1.76
N PRO A 608 -20.76 5.89 1.99
CA PRO A 608 -19.68 4.96 1.70
C PRO A 608 -19.11 5.07 0.28
N MET A 609 -19.97 5.29 -0.72
CA MET A 609 -19.56 5.42 -2.11
C MET A 609 -18.64 6.63 -2.37
N TRP A 610 -18.93 7.77 -1.76
CA TRP A 610 -18.11 8.98 -1.95
C TRP A 610 -16.83 8.93 -1.12
N ARG A 611 -16.84 8.27 0.04
CA ARG A 611 -15.62 7.94 0.79
C ARG A 611 -14.68 7.08 -0.05
N GLU A 612 -15.20 6.02 -0.67
CA GLU A 612 -14.38 5.18 -1.56
C GLU A 612 -13.91 5.92 -2.81
N LYS A 613 -14.74 6.80 -3.40
CA LYS A 613 -14.29 7.69 -4.49
C LYS A 613 -13.07 8.51 -4.07
N HIS A 614 -13.13 9.15 -2.90
CA HIS A 614 -12.02 9.98 -2.41
C HIS A 614 -10.80 9.14 -2.04
N ASN A 615 -11.00 7.93 -1.50
CA ASN A 615 -9.92 6.97 -1.25
C ASN A 615 -9.23 6.58 -2.56
N ALA A 616 -10.01 6.24 -3.60
CA ALA A 616 -9.48 5.90 -4.92
C ALA A 616 -8.71 7.06 -5.57
N ILE A 617 -9.18 8.30 -5.41
CA ILE A 617 -8.45 9.49 -5.89
C ILE A 617 -7.11 9.66 -5.17
N ARG A 618 -7.08 9.45 -3.84
CA ARG A 618 -5.85 9.56 -3.04
C ARG A 618 -4.87 8.41 -3.27
N HIS A 619 -5.39 7.21 -3.53
CA HIS A 619 -4.58 6.00 -3.79
C HIS A 619 -4.00 5.97 -5.19
N ALA A 620 -4.61 6.69 -6.14
CA ALA A 620 -4.21 6.64 -7.53
C ALA A 620 -2.84 7.27 -7.80
N SER A 621 -2.04 6.55 -8.58
CA SER A 621 -0.73 7.00 -9.09
C SER A 621 -0.89 7.76 -10.41
N ALA A 622 -1.97 7.52 -11.16
CA ALA A 622 -2.32 8.26 -12.38
C ALA A 622 -3.84 8.48 -12.52
N TYR A 623 -4.22 9.49 -13.30
CA TYR A 623 -5.61 9.90 -13.45
C TYR A 623 -6.04 9.90 -14.93
N ILE A 624 -7.24 9.40 -15.18
CA ILE A 624 -7.92 9.48 -16.48
C ILE A 624 -9.24 10.21 -16.27
N SER A 625 -9.62 11.12 -17.16
CA SER A 625 -10.96 11.70 -17.16
C SER A 625 -11.66 11.46 -18.49
N ILE A 626 -13.00 11.44 -18.48
CA ILE A 626 -13.78 11.29 -19.72
C ILE A 626 -14.05 12.62 -20.45
N SER A 627 -13.62 13.75 -19.90
CA SER A 627 -13.75 15.09 -20.49
C SER A 627 -12.75 16.09 -19.89
N GLU A 628 -12.48 17.17 -20.61
CA GLU A 628 -11.63 18.28 -20.15
C GLU A 628 -12.25 18.97 -18.93
N ASN A 629 -13.58 19.19 -18.93
CA ASN A 629 -14.25 19.77 -17.77
C ASN A 629 -14.12 18.89 -16.53
N THR A 630 -14.32 17.56 -16.66
CA THR A 630 -14.15 16.64 -15.52
C THR A 630 -12.70 16.63 -15.02
N ALA A 631 -11.70 16.71 -15.92
CA ALA A 631 -10.29 16.86 -15.51
C ALA A 631 -10.07 18.17 -14.74
N SER A 632 -10.59 19.28 -15.27
CA SER A 632 -10.49 20.59 -14.63
C SER A 632 -11.15 20.60 -13.25
N ASP A 633 -12.31 19.98 -13.10
CA ASP A 633 -13.01 19.90 -11.83
C ASP A 633 -12.31 18.96 -10.84
N LEU A 634 -11.73 17.84 -11.31
CA LEU A 634 -10.91 16.96 -10.48
C LEU A 634 -9.74 17.74 -9.87
N VAL A 635 -8.98 18.48 -10.69
CA VAL A 635 -7.86 19.33 -10.24
C VAL A 635 -8.33 20.43 -9.29
N LYS A 636 -9.48 21.08 -9.55
CA LYS A 636 -10.04 22.10 -8.64
C LYS A 636 -10.44 21.52 -7.29
N CYS A 637 -11.03 20.33 -7.26
CA CYS A 637 -11.50 19.68 -6.05
C CYS A 637 -10.35 19.07 -5.22
N PHE A 638 -9.23 18.70 -5.88
CA PHE A 638 -8.10 18.02 -5.27
C PHE A 638 -6.79 18.73 -5.63
N SER A 639 -6.37 19.69 -4.81
CA SER A 639 -5.23 20.59 -5.08
C SER A 639 -3.86 19.90 -5.16
N GLY A 640 -3.77 18.62 -4.78
CA GLY A 640 -2.57 17.81 -4.95
C GLY A 640 -2.38 17.23 -6.36
N ILE A 641 -3.37 17.39 -7.25
CA ILE A 641 -3.34 16.86 -8.62
C ILE A 641 -3.04 17.99 -9.59
N SER A 642 -1.99 17.84 -10.39
CA SER A 642 -1.66 18.78 -11.46
C SER A 642 -2.41 18.45 -12.77
N PRO A 643 -2.76 19.44 -13.60
CA PRO A 643 -3.42 19.20 -14.89
C PRO A 643 -2.66 18.22 -15.79
N GLU A 644 -1.33 18.23 -15.75
CA GLU A 644 -0.46 17.40 -16.57
C GLU A 644 -0.54 15.91 -16.19
N GLN A 645 -1.03 15.58 -14.99
CA GLN A 645 -1.22 14.21 -14.51
C GLN A 645 -2.55 13.59 -14.96
N VAL A 646 -3.46 14.36 -15.55
CA VAL A 646 -4.80 13.89 -15.94
C VAL A 646 -4.85 13.65 -17.44
N THR A 647 -4.97 12.39 -17.84
CA THR A 647 -5.16 12.02 -19.25
C THR A 647 -6.64 12.10 -19.63
N VAL A 648 -6.99 12.89 -20.64
CA VAL A 648 -8.37 13.02 -21.11
C VAL A 648 -8.68 12.00 -22.21
N ALA A 649 -9.63 11.11 -21.94
CA ALA A 649 -10.11 10.07 -22.85
C ALA A 649 -11.62 10.20 -23.10
N HIS A 650 -12.00 11.01 -24.09
CA HIS A 650 -13.42 11.22 -24.44
C HIS A 650 -14.13 9.91 -24.79
N CYS A 651 -15.37 9.75 -24.30
CA CYS A 651 -16.20 8.59 -24.63
C CYS A 651 -16.47 8.47 -26.13
N GLY A 652 -16.70 7.24 -26.59
CA GLY A 652 -17.05 6.94 -27.97
C GLY A 652 -18.56 6.96 -28.24
N VAL A 653 -18.90 6.86 -29.53
CA VAL A 653 -20.27 6.60 -29.99
C VAL A 653 -20.29 5.24 -30.69
N SER A 654 -21.21 4.36 -30.29
CA SER A 654 -21.35 3.04 -30.90
C SER A 654 -21.87 3.16 -32.34
N PRO A 655 -21.39 2.34 -33.30
CA PRO A 655 -21.90 2.33 -34.68
C PRO A 655 -23.40 2.06 -34.82
N VAL A 656 -24.05 1.50 -33.80
CA VAL A 656 -25.51 1.33 -33.75
C VAL A 656 -26.24 2.68 -33.84
N PHE A 657 -25.62 3.75 -33.32
CA PHE A 657 -26.13 5.11 -33.42
C PHE A 657 -25.72 5.71 -34.77
N SER A 658 -26.63 5.61 -35.72
CA SER A 658 -26.45 6.12 -37.08
C SER A 658 -27.80 6.59 -37.64
N LEU A 659 -27.77 7.17 -38.84
CA LEU A 659 -28.99 7.59 -39.54
C LEU A 659 -29.85 6.37 -39.88
N ASN A 660 -31.06 6.31 -39.34
CA ASN A 660 -32.02 5.24 -39.64
C ASN A 660 -32.93 5.60 -40.82
N SER A 661 -33.47 4.56 -41.47
CA SER A 661 -34.38 4.74 -42.60
C SER A 661 -35.74 5.28 -42.15
N GLN A 662 -36.45 5.97 -43.04
CA GLN A 662 -37.81 6.43 -42.76
C GLN A 662 -38.78 5.26 -42.49
N ALA A 663 -38.51 4.07 -43.06
CA ALA A 663 -39.32 2.88 -42.82
C ALA A 663 -39.18 2.40 -41.36
N ASP A 664 -37.96 2.33 -40.84
CA ASP A 664 -37.68 1.91 -39.46
C ASP A 664 -38.27 2.91 -38.46
N ILE A 665 -38.13 4.22 -38.73
CA ILE A 665 -38.75 5.29 -37.92
C ILE A 665 -40.27 5.13 -37.89
N ASN A 666 -40.90 4.85 -39.04
CA ASN A 666 -42.35 4.66 -39.10
C ASN A 666 -42.78 3.39 -38.35
N GLN A 667 -42.00 2.31 -38.43
CA GLN A 667 -42.26 1.07 -37.70
C GLN A 667 -42.15 1.27 -36.19
N PHE A 668 -41.11 1.97 -35.73
CA PHE A 668 -40.96 2.36 -34.33
C PHE A 668 -42.16 3.18 -33.84
N LYS A 669 -42.57 4.20 -34.60
CA LYS A 669 -43.74 5.02 -34.29
C LYS A 669 -45.02 4.18 -34.19
N MET A 670 -45.24 3.26 -35.13
CA MET A 670 -46.39 2.34 -35.08
C MET A 670 -46.33 1.42 -33.86
N LYS A 671 -45.14 0.87 -33.53
CA LYS A 671 -44.93 -0.03 -32.40
C LYS A 671 -45.32 0.63 -31.07
N TYR A 672 -44.94 1.89 -30.86
CA TYR A 672 -45.20 2.61 -29.61
C TYR A 672 -46.42 3.55 -29.67
N GLY A 673 -47.18 3.53 -30.79
CA GLY A 673 -48.38 4.37 -30.94
C GLY A 673 -48.08 5.87 -31.03
N ILE A 674 -46.89 6.25 -31.49
CA ILE A 674 -46.48 7.65 -31.66
C ILE A 674 -47.07 8.19 -32.96
N THR A 675 -47.98 9.16 -32.87
CA THR A 675 -48.74 9.62 -34.05
C THR A 675 -48.37 11.01 -34.54
N LYS A 676 -47.56 11.75 -33.77
CA LYS A 676 -47.15 13.13 -34.03
C LYS A 676 -45.63 13.28 -33.98
N PRO A 677 -45.06 14.39 -34.48
CA PRO A 677 -43.69 14.75 -34.15
C PRO A 677 -43.48 14.76 -32.63
N TYR A 678 -42.30 14.36 -32.16
CA TYR A 678 -42.03 14.29 -30.72
C TYR A 678 -40.70 14.90 -30.35
N PHE A 679 -40.60 15.37 -29.11
CA PHE A 679 -39.32 15.64 -28.45
C PHE A 679 -38.92 14.44 -27.60
N ILE A 680 -37.63 14.16 -27.52
CA ILE A 680 -37.10 13.06 -26.71
C ILE A 680 -36.30 13.59 -25.52
N LEU A 681 -36.50 12.98 -24.36
CA LEU A 681 -35.70 13.19 -23.15
C LEU A 681 -35.13 11.84 -22.70
N VAL A 682 -33.83 11.84 -22.38
CA VAL A 682 -33.11 10.66 -21.89
C VAL A 682 -32.66 10.91 -20.46
N GLY A 683 -32.92 9.98 -19.54
CA GLY A 683 -32.59 10.12 -18.12
C GLY A 683 -33.50 11.08 -17.35
N ALA A 684 -34.71 11.37 -17.84
CA ALA A 684 -35.65 12.26 -17.16
C ALA A 684 -36.16 11.65 -15.84
N GLY A 685 -35.44 11.88 -14.74
CA GLY A 685 -35.78 11.34 -13.42
C GLY A 685 -34.90 11.81 -12.27
N SER A 686 -33.65 12.26 -12.53
CA SER A 686 -32.80 12.88 -11.52
C SER A 686 -32.86 14.41 -11.57
N ASN A 687 -32.79 15.05 -10.41
CA ASN A 687 -32.91 16.52 -10.28
C ASN A 687 -31.89 17.28 -11.14
N TYR A 688 -30.66 16.76 -11.25
CA TYR A 688 -29.61 17.41 -12.03
C TYR A 688 -29.84 17.34 -13.55
N LYS A 689 -30.69 16.45 -14.08
CA LYS A 689 -31.04 16.41 -15.52
C LYS A 689 -32.06 17.50 -15.89
N ASN A 690 -32.60 18.22 -14.91
CA ASN A 690 -33.40 19.44 -15.06
C ASN A 690 -34.59 19.31 -16.03
N ALA A 691 -35.28 18.17 -16.02
CA ALA A 691 -36.42 17.92 -16.90
C ALA A 691 -37.55 18.97 -16.71
N GLY A 692 -37.63 19.58 -15.52
CA GLY A 692 -38.57 20.66 -15.21
C GLY A 692 -38.47 21.86 -16.17
N LEU A 693 -37.26 22.25 -16.60
CA LEU A 693 -37.07 23.34 -17.56
C LEU A 693 -37.80 23.06 -18.88
N PHE A 694 -37.65 21.84 -19.40
CA PHE A 694 -38.35 21.42 -20.62
C PHE A 694 -39.87 21.43 -20.42
N PHE A 695 -40.40 20.81 -19.36
CA PHE A 695 -41.85 20.70 -19.18
C PHE A 695 -42.51 22.07 -19.00
N GLN A 696 -41.89 22.96 -18.22
CA GLN A 696 -42.39 24.33 -18.04
C GLN A 696 -42.39 25.12 -19.35
N ALA A 697 -41.33 25.00 -20.16
CA ALA A 697 -41.24 25.67 -21.45
C ALA A 697 -42.21 25.07 -22.48
N PHE A 698 -42.30 23.75 -22.55
CA PHE A 698 -43.22 23.04 -23.43
C PHE A 698 -44.68 23.41 -23.14
N ALA A 699 -45.03 23.63 -21.86
CA ALA A 699 -46.38 24.06 -21.48
C ALA A 699 -46.78 25.43 -22.05
N GLN A 700 -45.81 26.31 -22.36
CA GLN A 700 -46.02 27.64 -22.95
C GLN A 700 -46.23 27.60 -24.47
N LEU A 701 -45.95 26.49 -25.14
CA LEU A 701 -46.14 26.37 -26.58
C LEU A 701 -47.64 26.31 -26.91
N TYR A 702 -48.12 27.30 -27.68
CA TYR A 702 -49.48 27.31 -28.22
C TYR A 702 -49.79 26.05 -29.04
N SER A 703 -48.78 25.50 -29.73
CA SER A 703 -48.88 24.32 -30.58
C SER A 703 -48.57 23.00 -29.86
N LYS A 704 -48.46 22.98 -28.52
CA LYS A 704 -47.99 21.78 -27.78
C LYS A 704 -48.78 20.50 -28.08
N GLN A 705 -50.08 20.60 -28.34
CA GLN A 705 -50.93 19.45 -28.71
C GLN A 705 -50.57 18.84 -30.08
N GLY A 706 -49.78 19.54 -30.89
CA GLY A 706 -49.20 19.03 -32.14
C GLY A 706 -47.98 18.14 -31.93
N PHE A 707 -47.50 18.00 -30.69
CA PHE A 707 -46.34 17.20 -30.34
C PHE A 707 -46.68 16.10 -29.33
N GLU A 708 -45.87 15.05 -29.35
CA GLU A 708 -45.80 14.03 -28.30
C GLU A 708 -44.43 14.09 -27.61
N ILE A 709 -44.27 13.40 -26.48
CA ILE A 709 -43.02 13.41 -25.71
C ILE A 709 -42.60 11.97 -25.49
N VAL A 710 -41.35 11.65 -25.82
CA VAL A 710 -40.73 10.35 -25.53
C VAL A 710 -39.75 10.55 -24.38
N CYS A 711 -39.95 9.82 -23.28
CA CYS A 711 -39.04 9.82 -22.14
C CYS A 711 -38.44 8.41 -21.98
N THR A 712 -37.12 8.30 -21.88
CA THR A 712 -36.45 7.01 -21.70
C THR A 712 -35.24 7.10 -20.76
N GLY A 713 -34.71 5.97 -20.28
CA GLY A 713 -33.49 5.93 -19.47
C GLY A 713 -33.59 6.42 -18.01
N GLY A 714 -34.81 6.56 -17.45
CA GLY A 714 -35.03 6.94 -16.04
C GLY A 714 -35.52 5.76 -15.18
N SER A 715 -35.30 5.81 -13.86
CA SER A 715 -35.72 4.79 -12.89
C SER A 715 -37.24 4.67 -12.71
N SER A 716 -38.00 5.65 -13.21
CA SER A 716 -39.46 5.64 -13.20
C SER A 716 -40.02 5.54 -14.62
N LEU A 717 -40.73 4.45 -14.91
CA LEU A 717 -41.63 4.31 -16.08
C LEU A 717 -42.83 5.28 -16.05
N TRP A 718 -42.81 6.27 -15.15
CA TRP A 718 -43.91 7.18 -14.88
C TRP A 718 -43.37 8.60 -14.78
N LEU A 719 -44.06 9.54 -15.43
CA LEU A 719 -43.86 10.95 -15.20
C LEU A 719 -44.21 11.29 -13.75
N SER A 720 -43.30 11.94 -13.02
CA SER A 720 -43.57 12.44 -11.68
C SER A 720 -44.83 13.33 -11.71
N THR A 721 -45.61 13.29 -10.63
CA THR A 721 -46.91 13.98 -10.55
C THR A 721 -46.78 15.48 -10.84
N GLU A 722 -45.65 16.08 -10.45
CA GLU A 722 -45.28 17.48 -10.71
C GLU A 722 -45.25 17.86 -12.20
N TYR A 723 -44.91 16.94 -13.11
CA TYR A 723 -44.81 17.26 -14.54
C TYR A 723 -46.12 17.04 -15.31
N ARG A 724 -47.06 16.27 -14.74
CA ARG A 724 -48.36 15.97 -15.39
C ARG A 724 -49.19 17.23 -15.67
N GLN A 725 -49.05 18.26 -14.83
CA GLN A 725 -49.74 19.54 -15.04
C GLN A 725 -49.29 20.27 -16.31
N PHE A 726 -48.03 20.07 -16.73
CA PHE A 726 -47.46 20.74 -17.89
C PHE A 726 -47.80 20.07 -19.22
N THR A 727 -48.14 18.77 -19.18
CA THR A 727 -48.39 17.93 -20.36
C THR A 727 -49.87 17.72 -20.69
N SER A 728 -50.78 18.48 -20.06
CA SER A 728 -52.22 18.38 -20.31
C SER A 728 -52.56 18.47 -21.81
N GLY A 729 -53.27 17.47 -22.32
CA GLY A 729 -53.65 17.34 -23.73
C GLY A 729 -52.57 16.78 -24.66
N CYS A 730 -51.42 16.36 -24.13
CA CYS A 730 -50.32 15.76 -24.89
C CYS A 730 -50.09 14.31 -24.43
N VAL A 731 -49.64 13.45 -25.35
CA VAL A 731 -49.27 12.06 -25.01
C VAL A 731 -47.80 12.03 -24.62
N VAL A 732 -47.51 11.44 -23.46
CA VAL A 732 -46.15 11.18 -23.01
C VAL A 732 -45.92 9.66 -23.03
N HIS A 733 -44.85 9.24 -23.69
CA HIS A 733 -44.46 7.86 -23.89
C HIS A 733 -43.25 7.55 -23.00
N PRO A 734 -43.45 6.99 -21.79
CA PRO A 734 -42.36 6.47 -20.99
C PRO A 734 -41.92 5.12 -21.55
N LEU A 735 -40.76 5.09 -22.20
CA LEU A 735 -40.26 3.91 -22.91
C LEU A 735 -38.95 3.42 -22.29
N GLN A 736 -38.78 2.10 -22.28
CA GLN A 736 -37.48 1.47 -22.08
C GLN A 736 -37.04 0.95 -23.45
N LEU A 737 -35.93 1.48 -23.96
CA LEU A 737 -35.46 1.24 -25.32
C LEU A 737 -34.12 0.52 -25.28
N SER A 738 -33.92 -0.43 -26.21
CA SER A 738 -32.57 -0.91 -26.54
C SER A 738 -31.77 0.16 -27.29
N ASP A 739 -30.46 -0.05 -27.48
CA ASP A 739 -29.63 0.91 -28.21
C ASP A 739 -30.06 1.04 -29.68
N GLU A 740 -30.51 -0.05 -30.31
CA GLU A 740 -31.08 -0.04 -31.66
C GLU A 740 -32.37 0.77 -31.71
N GLU A 741 -33.26 0.57 -30.74
CA GLU A 741 -34.52 1.31 -30.67
C GLU A 741 -34.30 2.78 -30.34
N LEU A 742 -33.34 3.08 -29.47
CA LEU A 742 -32.95 4.45 -29.12
C LEU A 742 -32.34 5.18 -30.32
N SER A 743 -31.51 4.50 -31.11
CA SER A 743 -30.96 5.01 -32.38
C SER A 743 -32.08 5.41 -33.37
N ILE A 744 -33.09 4.55 -33.52
CA ILE A 744 -34.28 4.86 -34.33
C ILE A 744 -35.08 6.01 -33.72
N ALA A 745 -35.25 6.02 -32.39
CA ALA A 745 -35.98 7.05 -31.67
C ALA A 745 -35.32 8.43 -31.82
N TYR A 746 -34.00 8.52 -31.76
CA TYR A 746 -33.27 9.76 -32.05
C TYR A 746 -33.49 10.20 -33.51
N SER A 747 -33.30 9.28 -34.46
CA SER A 747 -33.45 9.57 -35.90
C SER A 747 -34.85 10.13 -36.25
N GLY A 748 -35.88 9.65 -35.53
CA GLY A 748 -37.27 10.08 -35.72
C GLY A 748 -37.70 11.33 -34.93
N ALA A 749 -36.87 11.84 -34.02
CA ALA A 749 -37.22 12.91 -33.09
C ALA A 749 -37.12 14.31 -33.72
N THR A 750 -37.91 15.23 -33.18
CA THR A 750 -37.81 16.67 -33.48
C THR A 750 -36.53 17.23 -32.89
N ALA A 751 -36.23 16.91 -31.64
CA ALA A 751 -34.95 17.17 -31.03
C ALA A 751 -34.80 16.31 -29.77
N LEU A 752 -33.56 16.00 -29.41
CA LEU A 752 -33.19 15.67 -28.04
C LEU A 752 -33.20 16.96 -27.23
N VAL A 753 -33.91 16.97 -26.10
CA VAL A 753 -33.86 18.06 -25.13
C VAL A 753 -33.16 17.54 -23.87
N TYR A 754 -31.97 18.07 -23.60
CA TYR A 754 -31.06 17.58 -22.56
C TYR A 754 -30.52 18.73 -21.70
N PRO A 755 -31.34 19.38 -20.87
CA PRO A 755 -31.00 20.63 -20.19
C PRO A 755 -30.25 20.41 -18.86
N SER A 756 -29.39 19.40 -18.78
CA SER A 756 -28.69 19.02 -17.55
C SER A 756 -27.93 20.18 -16.91
N LEU A 757 -27.89 20.19 -15.57
CA LEU A 757 -27.12 21.15 -14.76
C LEU A 757 -25.63 20.80 -14.71
N TYR A 758 -25.31 19.51 -14.86
CA TYR A 758 -23.95 19.01 -14.92
C TYR A 758 -23.92 17.65 -15.61
N GLU A 759 -22.92 17.41 -16.45
CA GLU A 759 -22.60 16.10 -17.02
C GLU A 759 -21.09 15.87 -17.03
N GLY A 760 -20.70 14.63 -16.75
CA GLY A 760 -19.31 14.20 -16.90
C GLY A 760 -18.84 14.11 -18.35
N PHE A 761 -19.74 13.81 -19.29
CA PHE A 761 -19.48 13.85 -20.74
C PHE A 761 -20.72 14.26 -21.55
N GLY A 762 -21.83 13.52 -21.41
CA GLY A 762 -23.05 13.73 -22.19
C GLY A 762 -23.20 12.78 -23.38
N MET A 763 -23.02 11.48 -23.18
CA MET A 763 -23.19 10.45 -24.23
C MET A 763 -24.51 10.57 -25.01
N PRO A 764 -25.68 10.82 -24.38
CA PRO A 764 -26.94 11.00 -25.13
C PRO A 764 -26.89 12.10 -26.19
N VAL A 765 -26.11 13.16 -25.95
CA VAL A 765 -25.93 14.26 -26.91
C VAL A 765 -25.14 13.78 -28.13
N ALA A 766 -24.02 13.08 -27.91
CA ALA A 766 -23.20 12.53 -28.98
C ALA A 766 -23.96 11.47 -29.81
N GLU A 767 -24.71 10.58 -29.14
CA GLU A 767 -25.55 9.56 -29.77
C GLU A 767 -26.66 10.18 -30.62
N ALA A 768 -27.37 11.17 -30.09
CA ALA A 768 -28.41 11.90 -30.83
C ALA A 768 -27.83 12.57 -32.09
N MET A 769 -26.67 13.21 -31.98
CA MET A 769 -25.99 13.83 -33.10
C MET A 769 -25.58 12.81 -34.18
N ALA A 770 -25.10 11.62 -33.78
CA ALA A 770 -24.75 10.53 -34.71
C ALA A 770 -25.97 9.99 -35.49
N CYS A 771 -27.15 10.03 -34.87
CA CYS A 771 -28.43 9.68 -35.49
C CYS A 771 -29.07 10.82 -36.30
N GLY A 772 -28.40 11.96 -36.46
CA GLY A 772 -28.97 13.13 -37.14
C GLY A 772 -30.15 13.76 -36.40
N CYS A 773 -30.18 13.66 -35.07
CA CYS A 773 -31.15 14.31 -34.21
C CYS A 773 -30.60 15.67 -33.73
N PRO A 774 -31.30 16.79 -33.98
CA PRO A 774 -30.93 18.08 -33.38
C PRO A 774 -30.95 18.03 -31.86
N VAL A 775 -30.06 18.79 -31.22
CA VAL A 775 -29.94 18.85 -29.76
C VAL A 775 -30.26 20.25 -29.24
N ILE A 776 -31.04 20.31 -28.15
CA ILE A 776 -31.25 21.50 -27.32
C ILE A 776 -30.72 21.18 -25.92
N THR A 777 -29.77 21.98 -25.42
CA THR A 777 -29.06 21.67 -24.17
C THR A 777 -28.52 22.94 -23.49
N CYS A 778 -27.86 22.79 -22.34
CA CYS A 778 -27.22 23.87 -21.59
C CYS A 778 -25.74 23.98 -21.98
N LYS A 779 -25.17 25.20 -21.90
CA LYS A 779 -23.76 25.45 -22.23
C LYS A 779 -22.87 25.36 -20.97
N ASN A 780 -22.90 24.22 -20.29
CA ASN A 780 -22.24 24.00 -19.00
C ASN A 780 -21.49 22.65 -18.96
N SER A 781 -20.59 22.50 -17.99
CA SER A 781 -19.79 21.27 -17.78
C SER A 781 -19.12 20.79 -19.09
N SER A 782 -19.15 19.49 -19.37
CA SER A 782 -18.56 18.86 -20.57
C SER A 782 -19.40 19.00 -21.85
N ILE A 783 -20.64 19.49 -21.76
CA ILE A 783 -21.56 19.56 -22.91
C ILE A 783 -21.03 20.43 -24.07
N PRO A 784 -20.37 21.58 -23.85
CA PRO A 784 -19.73 22.33 -24.93
C PRO A 784 -18.65 21.55 -25.70
N GLU A 785 -17.93 20.66 -25.02
CA GLU A 785 -16.91 19.79 -25.64
C GLU A 785 -17.56 18.77 -26.58
N VAL A 786 -18.68 18.20 -26.13
CA VAL A 786 -19.42 17.17 -26.89
C VAL A 786 -20.26 17.77 -28.01
N ALA A 787 -21.08 18.78 -27.71
CA ALA A 787 -22.00 19.36 -28.68
C ALA A 787 -21.34 20.37 -29.64
N GLY A 788 -20.28 21.06 -29.23
CA GLY A 788 -19.66 22.14 -30.01
C GLY A 788 -20.71 23.14 -30.54
N GLU A 789 -20.60 23.52 -31.81
CA GLU A 789 -21.57 24.43 -32.44
C GLU A 789 -22.85 23.72 -32.96
N ALA A 790 -23.03 22.43 -32.66
CA ALA A 790 -24.11 21.60 -33.23
C ALA A 790 -25.37 21.50 -32.35
N ALA A 791 -25.51 22.35 -31.34
CA ALA A 791 -26.68 22.40 -30.47
C ALA A 791 -27.25 23.82 -30.34
N ILE A 792 -28.54 23.91 -29.99
CA ILE A 792 -29.12 25.14 -29.49
C ILE A 792 -28.90 25.19 -27.98
N TYR A 793 -28.11 26.16 -27.54
CA TYR A 793 -27.83 26.38 -26.13
C TYR A 793 -28.86 27.28 -25.46
N VAL A 794 -29.27 26.89 -24.26
CA VAL A 794 -30.15 27.68 -23.38
C VAL A 794 -29.55 27.73 -21.97
N ASN A 795 -29.94 28.74 -21.19
CA ASN A 795 -29.54 28.82 -19.78
C ASN A 795 -30.39 27.86 -18.92
N GLU A 796 -29.82 27.38 -17.82
CA GLU A 796 -30.37 26.30 -16.99
C GLU A 796 -31.72 26.62 -16.31
N THR A 797 -32.08 27.90 -16.27
CA THR A 797 -33.31 28.39 -15.61
C THR A 797 -34.21 29.20 -16.55
N ASP A 798 -33.81 29.40 -17.81
CA ASP A 798 -34.53 30.28 -18.73
C ASP A 798 -35.61 29.53 -19.53
N ILE A 799 -36.80 29.51 -18.95
CA ILE A 799 -37.99 28.86 -19.53
C ILE A 799 -38.34 29.47 -20.90
N ASN A 800 -38.20 30.79 -21.08
CA ASN A 800 -38.56 31.46 -22.32
C ASN A 800 -37.56 31.13 -23.43
N ALA A 801 -36.26 31.12 -23.12
CA ALA A 801 -35.23 30.69 -24.07
C ALA A 801 -35.43 29.23 -24.49
N MET A 802 -35.77 28.34 -23.56
CA MET A 802 -36.13 26.96 -23.88
C MET A 802 -37.36 26.87 -24.79
N ALA A 803 -38.42 27.63 -24.51
CA ALA A 803 -39.62 27.64 -25.36
C ALA A 803 -39.31 28.17 -26.78
N ASN A 804 -38.46 29.20 -26.89
CA ASN A 804 -37.97 29.69 -28.16
C ASN A 804 -37.13 28.64 -28.89
N ALA A 805 -36.21 27.94 -28.21
CA ALA A 805 -35.41 26.87 -28.80
C ALA A 805 -36.27 25.72 -29.35
N LEU A 806 -37.32 25.32 -28.61
CA LEU A 806 -38.29 24.32 -29.08
C LEU A 806 -39.01 24.76 -30.35
N CYS A 807 -39.23 26.06 -30.56
CA CYS A 807 -39.78 26.61 -31.81
C CYS A 807 -38.72 26.70 -32.91
N GLU A 808 -37.53 27.22 -32.61
CA GLU A 808 -36.44 27.44 -33.57
C GLU A 808 -35.98 26.14 -34.23
N VAL A 809 -35.84 25.06 -33.45
CA VAL A 809 -35.35 23.76 -33.95
C VAL A 809 -36.26 23.14 -35.03
N GLN A 810 -37.52 23.58 -35.11
CA GLN A 810 -38.49 23.13 -36.11
C GLN A 810 -38.29 23.82 -37.46
N LYS A 811 -37.60 24.96 -37.52
CA LYS A 811 -37.38 25.69 -38.77
C LYS A 811 -36.50 24.85 -39.69
N PRO A 812 -36.91 24.59 -40.95
CA PRO A 812 -36.19 23.67 -41.83
C PRO A 812 -34.70 24.01 -42.04
N GLN A 813 -34.34 25.29 -42.09
CA GLN A 813 -32.95 25.75 -42.24
C GLN A 813 -32.12 25.44 -41.00
N VAL A 814 -32.63 25.84 -39.82
CA VAL A 814 -31.97 25.58 -38.51
C VAL A 814 -31.81 24.08 -38.30
N ARG A 815 -32.88 23.31 -38.52
CA ARG A 815 -32.86 21.85 -38.40
C ARG A 815 -31.79 21.23 -39.30
N ARG A 816 -31.76 21.58 -40.59
CA ARG A 816 -30.80 21.01 -41.54
C ARG A 816 -29.36 21.32 -41.11
N GLN A 817 -29.11 22.57 -40.71
CA GLN A 817 -27.80 22.99 -40.22
C GLN A 817 -27.37 22.16 -39.00
N LEU A 818 -28.22 22.04 -37.97
CA LEU A 818 -27.92 21.27 -36.76
C LEU A 818 -27.67 19.78 -37.05
N ILE A 819 -28.41 19.19 -37.99
CA ILE A 819 -28.18 17.80 -38.42
C ILE A 819 -26.83 17.67 -39.10
N GLU A 820 -26.52 18.55 -40.05
CA GLU A 820 -25.24 18.52 -40.78
C GLU A 820 -24.05 18.72 -39.83
N THR A 821 -24.11 19.71 -38.94
CA THR A 821 -23.03 19.96 -37.96
C THR A 821 -22.96 18.86 -36.91
N GLY A 822 -24.09 18.32 -36.45
CA GLY A 822 -24.15 17.25 -35.47
C GLY A 822 -23.51 15.96 -35.98
N LEU A 823 -23.82 15.56 -37.22
CA LEU A 823 -23.19 14.39 -37.85
C LEU A 823 -21.68 14.54 -38.00
N GLN A 824 -21.16 15.76 -38.24
CA GLN A 824 -19.70 15.98 -38.26
C GLN A 824 -19.09 16.00 -36.87
N GLN A 825 -19.79 16.56 -35.88
CA GLN A 825 -19.34 16.62 -34.50
C GLN A 825 -19.25 15.21 -33.90
N ALA A 826 -20.26 14.36 -34.10
CA ALA A 826 -20.30 13.00 -33.57
C ALA A 826 -19.12 12.13 -34.04
N LYS A 827 -18.60 12.34 -35.27
CA LYS A 827 -17.45 11.60 -35.80
C LYS A 827 -16.15 11.81 -35.05
N LYS A 828 -16.07 12.83 -34.18
CA LYS A 828 -14.88 13.08 -33.35
C LYS A 828 -14.75 12.09 -32.19
N PHE A 829 -15.82 11.34 -31.89
CA PHE A 829 -15.93 10.46 -30.74
C PHE A 829 -15.94 8.99 -31.19
N SER A 830 -14.95 8.22 -30.74
CA SER A 830 -14.74 6.82 -31.13
C SER A 830 -14.31 5.99 -29.92
N TRP A 831 -14.90 4.81 -29.75
CA TRP A 831 -14.50 3.88 -28.69
C TRP A 831 -13.08 3.37 -28.88
N GLN A 832 -12.66 3.13 -30.13
CA GLN A 832 -11.26 2.77 -30.43
C GLN A 832 -10.30 3.84 -29.91
N LYS A 833 -10.59 5.12 -30.22
CA LYS A 833 -9.73 6.23 -29.78
C LYS A 833 -9.66 6.31 -28.25
N MET A 834 -10.79 6.12 -27.57
CA MET A 834 -10.80 6.08 -26.10
C MET A 834 -9.97 4.90 -25.58
N ALA A 835 -10.18 3.70 -26.12
CA ALA A 835 -9.46 2.50 -25.72
C ALA A 835 -7.94 2.62 -25.92
N ASP A 836 -7.50 3.23 -27.04
CA ASP A 836 -6.08 3.50 -27.33
C ASP A 836 -5.47 4.48 -26.33
N ILE A 837 -6.19 5.55 -25.97
CA ILE A 837 -5.72 6.53 -24.98
C ILE A 837 -5.65 5.89 -23.59
N VAL A 838 -6.68 5.13 -23.20
CA VAL A 838 -6.72 4.47 -21.89
C VAL A 838 -5.63 3.40 -21.79
N SER A 839 -5.44 2.54 -22.79
CA SER A 839 -4.37 1.53 -22.76
C SER A 839 -2.98 2.19 -22.68
N SER A 840 -2.75 3.25 -23.46
CA SER A 840 -1.49 4.01 -23.40
C SER A 840 -1.26 4.62 -22.02
N ALA A 841 -2.31 5.19 -21.40
CA ALA A 841 -2.23 5.75 -20.05
C ALA A 841 -1.92 4.69 -18.99
N LEU A 842 -2.54 3.50 -19.11
CA LEU A 842 -2.26 2.37 -18.21
C LEU A 842 -0.81 1.89 -18.35
N ILE A 843 -0.29 1.72 -19.57
CA ILE A 843 1.10 1.32 -19.76
C ILE A 843 2.06 2.39 -19.23
N ASN A 844 1.80 3.67 -19.50
CA ASN A 844 2.60 4.77 -18.95
C ASN A 844 2.59 4.79 -17.41
N ALA A 845 1.46 4.45 -16.78
CA ALA A 845 1.38 4.36 -15.33
C ALA A 845 2.30 3.24 -14.77
N THR A 846 2.52 2.14 -15.51
CA THR A 846 3.50 1.11 -15.10
C THR A 846 4.95 1.62 -15.11
N LEU A 847 5.25 2.68 -15.86
CA LEU A 847 6.59 3.28 -15.95
C LEU A 847 6.85 4.34 -14.88
N GLN A 848 5.87 4.70 -14.04
CA GLN A 848 6.06 5.75 -13.02
C GLN A 848 7.17 5.44 -12.02
N ARG A 849 7.47 4.16 -11.78
CA ARG A 849 8.62 3.73 -10.95
C ARG A 849 9.97 4.25 -11.46
N LEU A 850 10.06 4.64 -12.73
CA LEU A 850 11.28 5.19 -13.33
C LEU A 850 11.48 6.69 -13.03
N ASN A 851 10.50 7.37 -12.41
CA ASN A 851 10.57 8.78 -12.03
C ASN A 851 11.08 9.69 -13.16
N LEU A 852 10.51 9.54 -14.36
CA LEU A 852 10.91 10.32 -15.54
C LEU A 852 10.71 11.82 -15.28
N ARG A 853 11.68 12.62 -15.70
CA ARG A 853 11.67 14.09 -15.62
C ARG A 853 11.63 14.69 -17.03
N GLU A 854 11.92 15.98 -17.17
CA GLU A 854 11.87 16.67 -18.46
C GLU A 854 12.97 16.20 -19.42
N ILE A 855 14.12 15.79 -18.89
CA ILE A 855 15.26 15.27 -19.64
C ILE A 855 15.57 13.86 -19.15
N ASN A 856 15.32 12.85 -19.96
CA ASN A 856 15.57 11.45 -19.64
C ASN A 856 16.66 10.90 -20.57
N LEU A 857 17.77 10.48 -19.97
CA LEU A 857 18.89 9.85 -20.67
C LEU A 857 18.97 8.38 -20.25
N ILE A 858 19.52 7.53 -21.11
CA ILE A 858 19.66 6.09 -20.86
C ILE A 858 21.09 5.61 -21.12
N ILE A 859 21.55 4.65 -20.33
CA ILE A 859 22.79 3.89 -20.56
C ILE A 859 22.54 2.39 -20.49
N PHE A 860 23.38 1.63 -21.21
CA PHE A 860 23.33 0.16 -21.27
C PHE A 860 24.66 -0.45 -20.81
N PRO A 861 25.02 -0.35 -19.52
CA PRO A 861 26.24 -0.98 -19.01
C PRO A 861 26.24 -2.49 -19.22
N ASP A 862 27.39 -3.02 -19.64
CA ASP A 862 27.62 -4.46 -19.64
C ASP A 862 28.14 -4.92 -18.28
N TRP A 863 27.22 -5.37 -17.42
CA TRP A 863 27.52 -5.83 -16.07
C TRP A 863 28.34 -7.13 -16.00
N THR A 864 28.67 -7.76 -17.13
CA THR A 864 29.59 -8.91 -17.18
C THR A 864 31.07 -8.52 -17.20
N GLN A 865 31.37 -7.23 -17.38
CA GLN A 865 32.74 -6.71 -17.36
C GLN A 865 33.29 -6.64 -15.92
N ASP A 866 34.60 -6.42 -15.79
CA ASP A 866 35.22 -6.26 -14.47
C ASP A 866 34.76 -4.97 -13.76
N GLU A 867 34.62 -5.05 -12.43
CA GLU A 867 34.07 -3.99 -11.57
C GLU A 867 34.88 -2.68 -11.65
N GLU A 868 36.20 -2.76 -11.85
CA GLU A 868 37.08 -1.58 -11.94
C GLU A 868 36.85 -0.82 -13.24
N SER A 869 36.77 -1.52 -14.37
CA SER A 869 36.56 -0.91 -15.70
C SER A 869 35.14 -0.35 -15.84
N LEU A 870 34.11 -1.13 -15.48
CA LEU A 870 32.72 -0.66 -15.56
C LEU A 870 32.43 0.45 -14.53
N GLY A 871 33.03 0.36 -13.34
CA GLY A 871 32.90 1.38 -12.30
C GLY A 871 33.42 2.74 -12.76
N SER A 872 34.50 2.79 -13.53
CA SER A 872 35.03 4.03 -14.12
C SER A 872 34.07 4.66 -15.13
N ASP A 873 33.52 3.86 -16.06
CA ASP A 873 32.55 4.33 -17.06
C ASP A 873 31.30 4.92 -16.40
N LEU A 874 30.74 4.19 -15.43
CA LEU A 874 29.56 4.63 -14.68
C LEU A 874 29.83 5.89 -13.86
N ALA A 875 30.99 6.00 -13.22
CA ALA A 875 31.38 7.18 -12.46
C ALA A 875 31.46 8.43 -13.33
N GLU A 876 32.02 8.34 -14.54
CA GLU A 876 32.16 9.48 -15.45
C GLU A 876 30.79 9.99 -15.94
N VAL A 877 29.87 9.08 -16.24
CA VAL A 877 28.50 9.41 -16.66
C VAL A 877 27.72 10.03 -15.52
N ILE A 878 27.69 9.38 -14.36
CA ILE A 878 26.96 9.86 -13.18
C ILE A 878 27.47 11.25 -12.79
N LYS A 879 28.79 11.45 -12.78
CA LYS A 879 29.40 12.76 -12.55
C LYS A 879 28.94 13.82 -13.55
N SER A 880 28.95 13.49 -14.85
CA SER A 880 28.54 14.43 -15.90
C SER A 880 27.06 14.83 -15.78
N VAL A 881 26.20 13.90 -15.34
CA VAL A 881 24.77 14.18 -15.12
C VAL A 881 24.53 14.96 -13.83
N ILE A 882 25.22 14.64 -12.73
CA ILE A 882 25.11 15.36 -11.44
C ILE A 882 25.59 16.81 -11.58
N THR A 883 26.66 17.03 -12.35
CA THR A 883 27.25 18.38 -12.53
C THR A 883 26.61 19.20 -13.65
N HIS A 884 25.60 18.64 -14.34
CA HIS A 884 24.90 19.33 -15.42
C HIS A 884 24.04 20.50 -14.88
N PRO A 885 23.99 21.67 -15.54
CA PRO A 885 23.19 22.82 -15.06
C PRO A 885 21.69 22.54 -14.85
N ASP A 886 21.15 21.57 -15.57
CA ASP A 886 19.76 21.11 -15.49
C ASP A 886 19.58 19.80 -14.68
N SER A 887 20.55 19.40 -13.84
CA SER A 887 20.53 18.12 -13.10
C SER A 887 19.19 17.83 -12.41
N SER A 888 18.59 18.81 -11.74
CA SER A 888 17.30 18.68 -11.04
C SER A 888 16.11 18.37 -11.98
N ARG A 889 16.26 18.57 -13.28
CA ARG A 889 15.27 18.26 -14.34
C ARG A 889 15.61 16.97 -15.10
N MET A 890 16.69 16.27 -14.71
CA MET A 890 17.20 15.09 -15.41
C MET A 890 16.90 13.78 -14.69
N THR A 891 16.60 12.75 -15.48
CA THR A 891 16.57 11.35 -15.08
C THR A 891 17.58 10.55 -15.90
N LEU A 892 18.48 9.83 -15.24
CA LEU A 892 19.37 8.85 -15.85
C LEU A 892 18.82 7.44 -15.60
N LEU A 893 18.42 6.78 -16.68
CA LEU A 893 17.99 5.39 -16.67
C LEU A 893 19.19 4.48 -16.94
N ILE A 894 19.32 3.43 -16.15
CA ILE A 894 20.41 2.47 -16.24
C ILE A 894 19.81 1.10 -16.49
N ASP A 895 20.11 0.53 -17.66
CA ASP A 895 19.75 -0.86 -17.95
C ASP A 895 20.55 -1.81 -17.06
N ASN A 896 19.87 -2.81 -16.52
CA ASN A 896 20.47 -3.83 -15.67
C ASN A 896 20.00 -5.23 -16.08
N SER A 897 19.82 -5.45 -17.39
CA SER A 897 19.28 -6.70 -17.94
C SER A 897 20.13 -7.95 -17.69
N ASN A 898 21.42 -7.80 -17.36
CA ASN A 898 22.36 -8.90 -17.10
C ASN A 898 22.97 -8.89 -15.68
N ILE A 899 22.29 -8.28 -14.71
CA ILE A 899 22.65 -8.29 -13.28
C ILE A 899 21.38 -8.19 -12.42
N SER A 900 21.42 -8.65 -11.16
CA SER A 900 20.30 -8.42 -10.25
C SER A 900 20.14 -6.94 -9.88
N ASN A 901 18.91 -6.50 -9.56
CA ASN A 901 18.67 -5.13 -9.09
C ASN A 901 19.50 -4.81 -7.84
N GLU A 902 19.67 -5.78 -6.95
CA GLU A 902 20.36 -5.63 -5.66
C GLU A 902 21.86 -5.38 -5.85
N GLU A 903 22.51 -6.16 -6.73
CA GLU A 903 23.92 -5.98 -7.05
C GLU A 903 24.17 -4.68 -7.81
N ALA A 904 23.28 -4.31 -8.75
CA ALA A 904 23.36 -3.04 -9.47
C ALA A 904 23.20 -1.84 -8.53
N ASP A 905 22.24 -1.87 -7.61
CA ASP A 905 22.03 -0.82 -6.60
C ASP A 905 23.23 -0.68 -5.65
N LEU A 906 23.84 -1.80 -5.24
CA LEU A 906 25.06 -1.80 -4.43
C LEU A 906 26.24 -1.14 -5.17
N ALA A 907 26.45 -1.52 -6.44
CA ALA A 907 27.50 -0.95 -7.28
C ALA A 907 27.30 0.56 -7.49
N LEU A 908 26.08 0.99 -7.85
CA LEU A 908 25.74 2.40 -8.04
C LEU A 908 25.90 3.21 -6.74
N SER A 909 25.46 2.67 -5.61
CA SER A 909 25.60 3.33 -4.30
C SER A 909 27.07 3.56 -3.94
N SER A 910 27.93 2.57 -4.19
CA SER A 910 29.38 2.68 -4.00
C SER A 910 29.98 3.80 -4.85
N ILE A 911 29.64 3.84 -6.14
CA ILE A 911 30.12 4.86 -7.09
C ILE A 911 29.66 6.26 -6.64
N VAL A 912 28.39 6.43 -6.30
CA VAL A 912 27.83 7.72 -5.86
C VAL A 912 28.47 8.18 -4.55
N MET A 913 28.68 7.29 -3.57
CA MET A 913 29.36 7.65 -2.32
C MET A 913 30.80 8.12 -2.56
N ASN A 914 31.55 7.44 -3.43
CA ASN A 914 32.92 7.84 -3.76
C ASN A 914 32.96 9.23 -4.42
N LEU A 915 32.04 9.51 -5.34
CA LEU A 915 31.93 10.83 -5.98
C LEU A 915 31.59 11.95 -4.98
N ILE A 916 30.69 11.70 -4.04
CA ILE A 916 30.32 12.67 -2.99
C ILE A 916 31.52 12.96 -2.07
N MET A 917 32.29 11.92 -1.70
CA MET A 917 33.45 12.05 -0.81
C MET A 917 34.63 12.78 -1.44
N GLU A 918 34.85 12.62 -2.75
CA GLU A 918 36.01 13.20 -3.44
C GLU A 918 35.81 14.66 -3.87
N GLU A 919 34.56 15.12 -4.09
CA GLU A 919 34.31 16.40 -4.77
C GLU A 919 33.51 17.46 -3.99
N GLU A 920 33.18 17.26 -2.71
CA GLU A 920 32.40 18.21 -1.89
C GLU A 920 31.06 18.66 -2.55
N LEU A 921 30.35 17.74 -3.20
CA LEU A 921 29.09 18.04 -3.89
C LEU A 921 27.96 18.37 -2.89
N GLU A 922 27.25 19.48 -3.11
CA GLU A 922 26.09 19.90 -2.29
C GLU A 922 24.82 19.10 -2.66
N VAL A 923 24.15 18.52 -1.65
CA VAL A 923 23.08 17.49 -1.77
C VAL A 923 21.70 18.04 -2.18
N ALA A 924 21.57 19.33 -2.50
CA ALA A 924 20.24 19.97 -2.57
C ALA A 924 19.49 19.76 -3.90
N ASP A 925 20.16 19.45 -5.02
CA ASP A 925 19.57 19.47 -6.38
C ASP A 925 20.11 18.33 -7.29
N GLU A 926 19.97 17.07 -6.87
CA GLU A 926 20.48 15.90 -7.62
C GLU A 926 19.53 15.39 -8.75
N PRO A 927 20.10 14.82 -9.84
CA PRO A 927 19.34 14.12 -10.86
C PRO A 927 18.70 12.84 -10.32
N ASN A 928 17.59 12.39 -10.91
CA ASN A 928 17.03 11.08 -10.57
C ASN A 928 17.82 9.99 -11.30
N ILE A 929 18.37 9.01 -10.58
CA ILE A 929 19.02 7.84 -11.18
C ILE A 929 18.11 6.64 -10.91
N SER A 930 17.80 5.85 -11.92
CA SER A 930 16.88 4.72 -11.77
C SER A 930 17.28 3.52 -12.62
N LEU A 931 17.29 2.34 -11.99
CA LEU A 931 17.41 1.07 -12.68
C LEU A 931 16.13 0.76 -13.46
N ILE A 932 16.29 0.30 -14.70
CA ILE A 932 15.15 -0.02 -15.58
C ILE A 932 14.48 -1.31 -15.15
N GLY A 933 15.23 -2.31 -14.68
CA GLY A 933 14.75 -3.67 -14.47
C GLY A 933 14.30 -4.32 -15.77
N GLN A 934 13.44 -5.33 -15.67
CA GLN A 934 12.82 -5.94 -16.86
C GLN A 934 11.62 -5.10 -17.32
N LEU A 935 11.60 -4.77 -18.62
CA LEU A 935 10.47 -4.14 -19.29
C LEU A 935 10.05 -4.98 -20.50
N SER A 936 8.73 -5.12 -20.67
CA SER A 936 8.15 -5.74 -21.87
C SER A 936 8.28 -4.87 -23.13
N GLU A 937 8.06 -5.45 -24.31
CA GLU A 937 8.07 -4.72 -25.59
C GLU A 937 7.08 -3.53 -25.60
N ILE A 938 5.91 -3.68 -24.98
CA ILE A 938 4.91 -2.59 -24.92
C ILE A 938 5.36 -1.47 -23.98
N GLN A 939 6.06 -1.79 -22.90
CA GLN A 939 6.63 -0.81 -21.98
C GLN A 939 7.82 -0.08 -22.62
N TRP A 940 8.68 -0.77 -23.36
CA TRP A 940 9.75 -0.14 -24.15
C TRP A 940 9.18 0.81 -25.21
N SER A 941 8.15 0.39 -25.94
CA SER A 941 7.47 1.22 -26.94
C SER A 941 6.88 2.49 -26.32
N ALA A 942 6.42 2.42 -25.07
CA ALA A 942 5.92 3.55 -24.30
C ALA A 942 7.06 4.43 -23.75
N LEU A 943 8.18 3.84 -23.33
CA LEU A 943 9.32 4.55 -22.75
C LEU A 943 10.13 5.34 -23.78
N ILE A 944 10.43 4.75 -24.95
CA ILE A 944 11.32 5.32 -25.97
C ILE A 944 10.96 6.78 -26.35
N PRO A 945 9.69 7.15 -26.59
CA PRO A 945 9.30 8.53 -26.87
C PRO A 945 9.65 9.55 -25.78
N HIS A 946 9.88 9.10 -24.55
CA HIS A 946 10.27 9.94 -23.42
C HIS A 946 11.79 10.09 -23.27
N LEU A 947 12.61 9.37 -24.05
CA LEU A 947 14.06 9.40 -23.97
C LEU A 947 14.66 10.44 -24.94
N GLN A 948 15.43 11.38 -24.39
CA GLN A 948 16.10 12.43 -25.16
C GLN A 948 17.42 11.94 -25.77
N GLY A 949 18.04 10.90 -25.20
CA GLY A 949 19.22 10.29 -25.78
C GLY A 949 19.81 9.13 -24.99
N ARG A 950 20.61 8.32 -25.69
CA ARG A 950 21.42 7.22 -25.14
C ARG A 950 22.87 7.69 -25.02
N ILE A 951 23.41 7.66 -23.82
CA ILE A 951 24.83 7.93 -23.60
C ILE A 951 25.61 6.66 -23.95
N VAL A 952 26.64 6.79 -24.77
CA VAL A 952 27.47 5.67 -25.22
C VAL A 952 28.57 5.41 -24.18
N LEU A 953 28.62 4.21 -23.61
CA LEU A 953 29.71 3.75 -22.73
C LEU A 953 30.84 3.10 -23.53
N GLU A 954 32.03 2.98 -22.93
CA GLU A 954 33.09 2.14 -23.52
C GLU A 954 32.69 0.66 -23.46
N HIS A 955 32.03 0.26 -22.37
CA HIS A 955 31.55 -1.09 -22.11
C HIS A 955 30.00 -1.20 -22.15
N GLU A 956 29.41 -1.16 -23.35
CA GLU A 956 27.96 -1.29 -23.53
C GLU A 956 27.47 -2.71 -23.82
N ASN A 957 26.35 -3.08 -23.21
CA ASN A 957 25.62 -4.31 -23.52
C ASN A 957 24.91 -4.19 -24.89
N GLN A 958 25.62 -4.59 -25.94
CA GLN A 958 25.12 -4.57 -27.32
C GLN A 958 23.93 -5.50 -27.56
N ASP A 959 23.78 -6.55 -26.76
CA ASP A 959 22.66 -7.48 -26.89
C ASP A 959 21.38 -6.87 -26.31
N ALA A 960 21.46 -6.21 -25.15
CA ALA A 960 20.35 -5.46 -24.57
C ALA A 960 19.86 -4.34 -25.50
N ILE A 961 20.78 -3.59 -26.12
CA ILE A 961 20.44 -2.51 -27.06
C ILE A 961 19.64 -3.03 -28.26
N LYS A 962 20.03 -4.17 -28.83
CA LYS A 962 19.32 -4.78 -29.96
C LYS A 962 17.97 -5.35 -29.56
N GLN A 963 17.90 -6.03 -28.42
CA GLN A 963 16.66 -6.65 -27.93
C GLN A 963 15.58 -5.60 -27.64
N THR A 964 15.97 -4.44 -27.11
CA THR A 964 15.08 -3.35 -26.72
C THR A 964 14.80 -2.34 -27.85
N GLN A 965 15.40 -2.55 -29.04
CA GLN A 965 15.37 -1.60 -30.17
C GLN A 965 15.88 -0.20 -29.81
N ALA A 966 16.71 -0.09 -28.75
CA ALA A 966 17.29 1.15 -28.27
C ALA A 966 18.31 1.76 -29.25
N GLU A 967 18.69 1.03 -30.29
CA GLU A 967 19.46 1.53 -31.44
C GLU A 967 18.79 2.71 -32.17
N ASN A 968 17.48 2.88 -32.00
CA ASN A 968 16.72 4.01 -32.55
C ASN A 968 16.78 5.29 -31.70
N ILE A 969 17.35 5.22 -30.50
CA ILE A 969 17.49 6.37 -29.60
C ILE A 969 18.70 7.21 -30.05
N PRO A 970 18.59 8.55 -30.19
CA PRO A 970 19.72 9.40 -30.53
C PRO A 970 20.89 9.24 -29.56
N THR A 971 22.11 9.09 -30.07
CA THR A 971 23.30 8.99 -29.22
C THR A 971 23.76 10.36 -28.73
N VAL A 972 24.12 10.43 -27.45
CA VAL A 972 24.67 11.63 -26.80
C VAL A 972 26.12 11.34 -26.42
N GLU A 973 27.04 12.15 -26.92
CA GLU A 973 28.45 12.08 -26.52
C GLU A 973 28.62 12.65 -25.11
N LEU A 974 29.36 11.97 -24.23
CA LEU A 974 29.57 12.41 -22.84
C LEU A 974 30.15 13.84 -22.77
N ASP A 975 31.09 14.14 -23.66
CA ASP A 975 31.73 15.45 -23.85
C ASP A 975 30.75 16.59 -24.17
N SER A 976 29.56 16.27 -24.68
CA SER A 976 28.54 17.28 -25.00
C SER A 976 27.76 17.75 -23.77
N LEU A 977 27.67 16.93 -22.73
CA LEU A 977 27.04 17.28 -21.44
C LEU A 977 27.92 18.25 -20.62
N ASN A 978 29.24 18.24 -20.88
CA ASN A 978 30.22 19.07 -20.16
C ASN A 978 30.50 20.44 -20.81
N LYS A 979 29.85 20.79 -21.93
CA LYS A 979 30.24 21.94 -22.79
C LYS A 979 29.57 23.28 -22.50
N ASP A 980 28.60 23.36 -21.61
CA ASP A 980 27.92 24.62 -21.24
C ASP A 980 28.38 25.16 -19.87
N LYS A 981 29.70 25.27 -19.67
CA LYS A 981 30.30 26.05 -18.56
C LYS A 981 30.38 27.55 -18.86
#